data_AF-A0A661QP28-F1
#
_entry.id   AF-A0A661QP28-F1
#
_cell.length_a   1.000
_cell.length_b   1.000
_cell.length_c   1.000
_cell.angle_alpha   90.00
_cell.angle_beta   90.00
_cell.angle_gamma   90.00
#
_symmetry.space_group_name_H-M   'P 1'
#
loop_
_entity.id
_entity.type
_entity.pdbx_description
1 polymer ?
#
loop_
_entity_poly.entity_id
_entity_poly.type
_entity_poly.pdbx_seq_one_letter_code
_entity_poly.pdbx_strand_id
1 'polypeptide(L)'
;MKNKSKKTREYGIDALKERVKELNCLYSLTNIVKDKKMSLDESLQKIVELIPPAWQYPDITCARITVDNKEYKTKNFQVTRWKQTSEIVYDDKKIGAIEVYYLEERPEIDEGPFLIDERRLLDAISDLLGKYIEETKIKKEIDRAEKIIKEAENEKKQDWEVITDLLIKTDPRTLLRLTRKMVYYLYLYENEKINMLLGRICPVDRSSPASQWCGINMPNPRQDLDSLRYIQKQIFELAKESIPPEEISKMFQEWLKQDKARPLLLASQKPGIPLVEITDELTRFFEKEDAENILAPEDKISIKTALIRRFFTNRLDYVNVAKRYIEIEDFVDMLNHTVGPAQGSGKFGGKTSGVFLAEKILKEAMKTDEVLKDISFPKSWYVTSDTILNFIHYNDLDEAFHIKYLPPEQIRHDQPFLEQVFKNATFPHEIVEGFRKIIRDLEGKPIIVRSSSLLEDSFGAAFSGKYKSLFVPNVGSEEERLSALMDAIAEVYASTFGPDPIEYRRERGLLDFSEEMGVLVQEVVGKQIGHYFMPVFAGVAFSRNEFSWSPRIRREDGMVRLVPGLGTRAVDRVGNDYPILVSPNRPNLRVNTLISEQVQYSPRYMDVINLKSKAIETVDAIEFFREYSEEFPKLENLVSVYKDDRLVEPNILTDFKKEDLVITFNNLFEKTNFLEKMKRILYLLENKIGTPVDVEFASDGDKLY
;
A
#
# COMPACT_ATOMS: atom_id res chain seq x y z
N MET A 1 20.20 -46.44 12.33
CA MET A 1 19.38 -45.21 12.13
C MET A 1 19.25 -44.30 13.37
N LYS A 2 19.26 -44.82 14.62
CA LYS A 2 19.21 -43.97 15.84
C LYS A 2 20.39 -42.98 16.02
N ASN A 3 21.59 -43.29 15.53
CA ASN A 3 22.75 -42.38 15.63
C ASN A 3 22.75 -41.20 14.63
N LYS A 4 22.07 -41.32 13.48
CA LYS A 4 21.94 -40.19 12.53
C LYS A 4 20.95 -39.15 13.06
N SER A 5 19.80 -39.59 13.57
CA SER A 5 18.80 -38.71 14.21
C SER A 5 19.33 -37.97 15.44
N LYS A 6 20.20 -38.60 16.25
CA LYS A 6 20.84 -37.93 17.40
C LYS A 6 21.85 -36.86 16.97
N LYS A 7 22.70 -37.16 15.97
CA LYS A 7 23.66 -36.20 15.40
C LYS A 7 22.95 -35.00 14.75
N THR A 8 21.89 -35.20 13.97
CA THR A 8 21.16 -34.09 13.33
C THR A 8 20.44 -33.20 14.35
N ARG A 9 19.98 -33.77 15.47
CA ARG A 9 19.34 -33.03 16.56
C ARG A 9 20.36 -32.25 17.42
N GLU A 10 21.56 -32.79 17.62
CA GLU A 10 22.67 -32.07 18.28
C GLU A 10 23.18 -30.89 17.42
N TYR A 11 23.37 -31.10 16.10
CA TYR A 11 23.74 -30.01 15.17
C TYR A 11 22.72 -28.86 15.14
N GLY A 12 21.42 -29.16 15.20
CA GLY A 12 20.38 -28.14 15.23
C GLY A 12 20.34 -27.33 16.53
N ILE A 13 20.69 -27.95 17.67
CA ILE A 13 20.73 -27.26 18.98
C ILE A 13 21.95 -26.35 19.08
N ASP A 14 23.11 -26.78 18.58
CA ASP A 14 24.32 -25.96 18.64
C ASP A 14 24.26 -24.77 17.67
N ALA A 15 23.69 -24.95 16.46
CA ALA A 15 23.39 -23.83 15.57
C ALA A 15 22.41 -22.82 16.20
N LEU A 16 21.41 -23.30 16.95
CA LEU A 16 20.48 -22.44 17.67
C LEU A 16 21.18 -21.65 18.79
N LYS A 17 22.12 -22.28 19.51
CA LYS A 17 22.88 -21.62 20.58
C LYS A 17 23.79 -20.53 20.03
N GLU A 18 24.51 -20.78 18.94
CA GLU A 18 25.34 -19.75 18.30
C GLU A 18 24.46 -18.59 17.80
N ARG A 19 23.29 -18.88 17.21
CA ARG A 19 22.35 -17.84 16.79
C ARG A 19 21.79 -17.02 17.96
N VAL A 20 21.56 -17.64 19.13
CA VAL A 20 21.15 -16.94 20.35
C VAL A 20 22.27 -16.04 20.87
N LYS A 21 23.54 -16.46 20.82
CA LYS A 21 24.68 -15.61 21.20
C LYS A 21 24.80 -14.39 20.28
N GLU A 22 24.66 -14.57 18.97
CA GLU A 22 24.66 -13.48 17.99
C GLU A 22 23.54 -12.47 18.26
N LEU A 23 22.31 -12.95 18.44
CA LEU A 23 21.15 -12.08 18.71
C LEU A 23 21.30 -11.34 20.03
N ASN A 24 21.80 -11.99 21.08
CA ASN A 24 22.07 -11.35 22.35
C ASN A 24 23.15 -10.27 22.21
N CYS A 25 24.22 -10.52 21.43
CA CYS A 25 25.25 -9.53 21.16
C CYS A 25 24.67 -8.29 20.46
N LEU A 26 23.93 -8.48 19.37
CA LEU A 26 23.30 -7.38 18.62
C LEU A 26 22.26 -6.62 19.46
N TYR A 27 21.48 -7.32 20.28
CA TYR A 27 20.50 -6.70 21.18
C TYR A 27 21.17 -5.88 22.28
N SER A 28 22.19 -6.43 22.95
CA SER A 28 22.98 -5.73 23.96
C SER A 28 23.71 -4.52 23.39
N LEU A 29 24.26 -4.64 22.17
CA LEU A 29 24.88 -3.54 21.45
C LEU A 29 23.86 -2.44 21.15
N THR A 30 22.66 -2.79 20.67
CA THR A 30 21.57 -1.84 20.42
C THR A 30 21.15 -1.10 21.70
N ASN A 31 21.14 -1.77 22.86
CA ASN A 31 20.84 -1.14 24.14
C ASN A 31 21.91 -0.15 24.60
N ILE A 32 23.20 -0.47 24.39
CA ILE A 32 24.30 0.46 24.69
C ILE A 32 24.22 1.68 23.78
N VAL A 33 23.98 1.48 22.49
CA VAL A 33 23.83 2.55 21.48
C VAL A 33 22.64 3.46 21.79
N LYS A 34 21.55 2.93 22.37
CA LYS A 34 20.36 3.70 22.77
C LYS A 34 20.51 4.44 24.10
N ASP A 35 21.48 4.12 24.94
CA ASP A 35 21.65 4.76 26.25
C ASP A 35 22.28 6.16 26.10
N LYS A 36 21.42 7.17 26.14
CA LYS A 36 21.79 8.59 25.97
C LYS A 36 22.64 9.16 27.11
N LYS A 37 22.86 8.43 28.22
CA LYS A 37 23.64 8.90 29.38
C LYS A 37 25.12 8.51 29.32
N MET A 38 25.49 7.56 28.47
CA MET A 38 26.85 7.07 28.33
C MET A 38 27.67 7.91 27.37
N SER A 39 28.95 8.13 27.68
CA SER A 39 29.87 8.76 26.73
C SER A 39 30.24 7.80 25.59
N LEU A 40 30.68 8.34 24.45
CA LEU A 40 31.15 7.54 23.32
C LEU A 40 32.30 6.60 23.73
N ASP A 41 33.23 7.10 24.54
CA ASP A 41 34.37 6.33 25.03
C ASP A 41 33.93 5.15 25.92
N GLU A 42 32.97 5.36 26.83
CA GLU A 42 32.44 4.29 27.68
C GLU A 42 31.62 3.27 26.89
N SER A 43 30.90 3.73 25.87
CA SER A 43 30.09 2.87 25.00
C SER A 43 30.97 1.97 24.14
N LEU A 44 32.02 2.52 23.52
CA LEU A 44 32.99 1.76 22.74
C LEU A 44 33.74 0.74 23.62
N GLN A 45 34.11 1.09 24.85
CA GLN A 45 34.74 0.14 25.78
C GLN A 45 33.80 -1.02 26.13
N LYS A 46 32.51 -0.76 26.43
CA LYS A 46 31.54 -1.83 26.70
C LYS A 46 31.29 -2.71 25.47
N ILE A 47 31.25 -2.13 24.27
CA ILE A 47 31.01 -2.88 23.04
C ILE A 47 32.18 -3.83 22.74
N VAL A 48 33.42 -3.40 22.97
CA VAL A 48 34.60 -4.30 22.89
C VAL A 48 34.47 -5.50 23.84
N GLU A 49 33.88 -5.32 25.02
CA GLU A 49 33.68 -6.39 26.02
C GLU A 49 32.53 -7.34 25.65
N LEU A 50 31.63 -6.95 24.73
CA LEU A 50 30.53 -7.81 24.25
C LEU A 50 30.92 -8.74 23.10
N ILE A 51 32.06 -8.53 22.47
CA ILE A 51 32.53 -9.34 21.33
C ILE A 51 32.90 -10.76 21.79
N PRO A 52 33.75 -10.99 22.83
CA PRO A 52 34.18 -12.33 23.19
C PRO A 52 33.05 -13.33 23.50
N PRO A 53 31.99 -13.00 24.28
CA PRO A 53 30.89 -13.92 24.56
C PRO A 53 30.09 -14.37 23.33
N ALA A 54 30.17 -13.62 22.22
CA ALA A 54 29.43 -13.89 21.01
C ALA A 54 30.17 -14.78 20.01
N TRP A 55 31.45 -15.05 20.24
CA TRP A 55 32.28 -15.94 19.41
C TRP A 55 32.18 -17.39 19.89
N GLN A 56 32.56 -18.31 19.01
CA GLN A 56 32.55 -19.76 19.24
C GLN A 56 33.38 -20.17 20.46
N TYR A 57 34.50 -19.48 20.70
CA TYR A 57 35.40 -19.74 21.83
C TYR A 57 35.60 -18.50 22.74
N PRO A 58 34.63 -18.14 23.59
CA PRO A 58 34.68 -16.91 24.38
C PRO A 58 35.90 -16.76 25.27
N ASP A 59 36.35 -17.85 25.91
CA ASP A 59 37.42 -17.84 26.93
C ASP A 59 38.79 -17.45 26.35
N ILE A 60 38.99 -17.66 25.05
CA ILE A 60 40.23 -17.35 24.33
C ILE A 60 40.04 -16.22 23.31
N THR A 61 38.87 -15.59 23.26
CA THR A 61 38.61 -14.49 22.34
C THR A 61 39.03 -13.16 22.97
N CYS A 62 39.70 -12.32 22.21
CA CYS A 62 39.99 -10.95 22.60
C CYS A 62 39.75 -10.01 21.41
N ALA A 63 39.29 -8.80 21.69
CA ALA A 63 38.93 -7.82 20.66
C ALA A 63 39.57 -6.45 20.91
N ARG A 64 39.74 -5.71 19.81
CA ARG A 64 40.20 -4.31 19.75
C ARG A 64 39.32 -3.52 18.79
N ILE A 65 38.90 -2.34 19.23
CA ILE A 65 38.28 -1.32 18.36
C ILE A 65 39.19 -0.11 18.30
N THR A 66 39.42 0.41 17.09
CA THR A 66 40.22 1.62 16.86
C THR A 66 39.39 2.66 16.14
N VAL A 67 39.25 3.85 16.72
CA VAL A 67 38.47 4.99 16.17
C VAL A 67 39.23 6.29 16.47
N ASP A 68 39.43 7.16 15.47
CA ASP A 68 40.06 8.49 15.61
C ASP A 68 41.35 8.50 16.48
N ASN A 69 42.27 7.55 16.24
CA ASN A 69 43.52 7.32 17.00
C ASN A 69 43.37 6.90 18.49
N LYS A 70 42.17 6.53 18.94
CA LYS A 70 41.95 5.87 20.23
C LYS A 70 41.76 4.37 20.04
N GLU A 71 42.27 3.59 20.99
CA GLU A 71 42.13 2.14 21.01
C GLU A 71 41.36 1.70 22.26
N TYR A 72 40.37 0.83 22.08
CA TYR A 72 39.59 0.19 23.12
C TYR A 72 39.85 -1.31 23.05
N LYS A 73 40.16 -1.93 24.19
CA LYS A 73 40.67 -3.30 24.24
C LYS A 73 39.99 -4.11 25.33
N THR A 74 39.82 -5.39 25.06
CA THR A 74 39.51 -6.41 26.08
C THR A 74 40.68 -6.56 27.05
N LYS A 75 40.41 -6.97 28.30
CA LYS A 75 41.44 -7.09 29.35
C LYS A 75 42.51 -8.14 29.02
N ASN A 76 42.15 -9.19 28.30
CA ASN A 76 43.01 -10.29 27.86
C ASN A 76 43.65 -10.05 26.48
N PHE A 77 43.65 -8.81 25.97
CA PHE A 77 44.08 -8.53 24.60
C PHE A 77 45.55 -8.90 24.33
N GLN A 78 45.77 -9.75 23.34
CA GLN A 78 47.09 -10.07 22.79
C GLN A 78 46.98 -10.24 21.28
N VAL A 79 48.00 -9.78 20.54
CA VAL A 79 48.04 -9.93 19.08
C VAL A 79 48.56 -11.33 18.76
N THR A 80 47.74 -12.11 18.06
CA THR A 80 48.11 -13.43 17.56
C THR A 80 47.95 -13.49 16.03
N ARG A 81 48.37 -14.61 15.43
CA ARG A 81 48.18 -14.87 13.99
C ARG A 81 46.73 -15.21 13.62
N TRP A 82 45.89 -15.57 14.59
CA TRP A 82 44.49 -15.95 14.37
C TRP A 82 43.60 -14.74 14.55
N LYS A 83 43.31 -14.03 13.45
CA LYS A 83 42.69 -12.70 13.47
C LYS A 83 41.58 -12.59 12.43
N GLN A 84 40.47 -11.94 12.81
CA GLN A 84 39.50 -11.32 11.90
C GLN A 84 39.56 -9.81 12.00
N THR A 85 39.26 -9.12 10.90
CA THR A 85 39.24 -7.65 10.85
C THR A 85 38.08 -7.19 10.00
N SER A 86 37.35 -6.19 10.48
CA SER A 86 36.31 -5.50 9.74
C SER A 86 36.52 -3.99 9.86
N GLU A 87 36.36 -3.26 8.75
CA GLU A 87 36.54 -1.81 8.73
C GLU A 87 35.26 -1.12 9.19
N ILE A 88 35.39 -0.08 10.01
CA ILE A 88 34.26 0.76 10.37
C ILE A 88 34.19 1.87 9.31
N VAL A 89 33.17 1.79 8.46
CA VAL A 89 32.97 2.69 7.32
C VAL A 89 31.63 3.41 7.44
N TYR A 90 31.61 4.68 7.05
CA TYR A 90 30.39 5.46 6.88
C TYR A 90 30.53 6.41 5.69
N ASP A 91 29.54 6.45 4.78
CA ASP A 91 29.55 7.26 3.54
C ASP A 91 30.87 7.11 2.75
N ASP A 92 31.30 5.87 2.53
CA ASP A 92 32.56 5.46 1.87
C ASP A 92 33.85 5.99 2.53
N LYS A 93 33.79 6.50 3.76
CA LYS A 93 34.96 6.92 4.55
C LYS A 93 35.24 5.94 5.68
N LYS A 94 36.48 5.48 5.73
CA LYS A 94 37.00 4.68 6.85
C LYS A 94 37.21 5.57 8.07
N ILE A 95 36.47 5.29 9.14
CA ILE A 95 36.56 6.01 10.43
C ILE A 95 37.23 5.17 11.54
N GLY A 96 37.37 3.86 11.32
CA GLY A 96 37.97 2.96 12.30
C GLY A 96 38.10 1.51 11.81
N ALA A 97 38.41 0.60 12.74
CA ALA A 97 38.42 -0.84 12.49
C ALA A 97 38.10 -1.62 13.78
N ILE A 98 37.50 -2.79 13.60
CA ILE A 98 37.31 -3.80 14.64
C ILE A 98 38.21 -4.99 14.30
N GLU A 99 38.91 -5.49 15.30
CA GLU A 99 39.74 -6.68 15.19
C GLU A 99 39.40 -7.64 16.32
N VAL A 100 39.26 -8.92 16.00
CA VAL A 100 39.12 -9.97 17.02
C VAL A 100 40.13 -11.08 16.76
N TYR A 101 40.68 -11.61 17.85
CA TYR A 101 41.76 -12.57 17.86
C TYR A 101 41.41 -13.75 18.76
N TYR A 102 41.86 -14.94 18.39
CA TYR A 102 41.94 -16.08 19.31
C TYR A 102 43.35 -16.18 19.90
N LEU A 103 43.44 -16.49 21.20
CA LEU A 103 44.71 -16.57 21.94
C LEU A 103 45.42 -17.93 21.76
N GLU A 104 44.71 -18.94 21.28
CA GLU A 104 45.20 -20.31 21.08
C GLU A 104 44.91 -20.81 19.66
N GLU A 105 45.66 -21.82 19.22
CA GLU A 105 45.37 -22.51 17.97
C GLU A 105 44.06 -23.30 18.07
N ARG A 106 43.23 -23.17 17.04
CA ARG A 106 41.97 -23.90 16.86
C ARG A 106 41.90 -24.44 15.42
N PRO A 107 41.12 -25.51 15.19
CA PRO A 107 40.95 -26.07 13.85
C PRO A 107 40.46 -25.03 12.85
N GLU A 108 40.94 -25.10 11.61
CA GLU A 108 40.41 -24.24 10.54
C GLU A 108 38.97 -24.64 10.16
N ILE A 109 38.12 -23.65 9.95
CA ILE A 109 36.71 -23.78 9.60
C ILE A 109 36.42 -23.01 8.31
N ASP A 110 36.04 -21.73 8.38
CA ASP A 110 35.67 -20.92 7.21
C ASP A 110 36.71 -19.82 6.92
N GLU A 111 37.06 -19.03 7.93
CA GLU A 111 38.07 -17.96 7.83
C GLU A 111 39.17 -18.18 8.86
N GLY A 112 40.09 -19.11 8.58
CA GLY A 112 40.98 -19.63 9.63
C GLY A 112 40.14 -20.35 10.69
N PRO A 113 40.32 -20.10 12.00
CA PRO A 113 39.54 -20.79 13.03
C PRO A 113 38.12 -20.25 13.26
N PHE A 114 37.67 -19.28 12.46
CA PHE A 114 36.41 -18.56 12.66
C PHE A 114 35.29 -19.07 11.73
N LEU A 115 34.04 -18.93 12.18
CA LEU A 115 32.82 -19.27 11.44
C LEU A 115 32.41 -18.16 10.47
N ILE A 116 31.73 -18.52 9.38
CA ILE A 116 31.16 -17.54 8.44
C ILE A 116 30.13 -16.61 9.10
N ASP A 117 29.37 -17.11 10.09
CA ASP A 117 28.39 -16.31 10.81
C ASP A 117 29.06 -15.33 11.80
N GLU A 118 30.24 -15.65 12.35
CA GLU A 118 31.05 -14.70 13.13
C GLU A 118 31.55 -13.54 12.26
N ARG A 119 31.93 -13.81 11.00
CA ARG A 119 32.29 -12.75 10.05
C ARG A 119 31.09 -11.83 9.78
N ARG A 120 29.91 -12.41 9.52
CA ARG A 120 28.67 -11.64 9.33
C ARG A 120 28.33 -10.80 10.56
N LEU A 121 28.50 -11.36 11.76
CA LEU A 121 28.31 -10.64 13.01
C LEU A 121 29.31 -9.48 13.14
N LEU A 122 30.59 -9.72 12.86
CA LEU A 122 31.63 -8.68 12.92
C LEU A 122 31.33 -7.52 11.97
N ASP A 123 30.89 -7.81 10.74
CA ASP A 123 30.51 -6.80 9.75
C ASP A 123 29.26 -6.03 10.19
N ALA A 124 28.25 -6.71 10.73
CA ALA A 124 27.06 -6.07 11.28
C ALA A 124 27.39 -5.14 12.46
N ILE A 125 28.33 -5.53 13.33
CA ILE A 125 28.82 -4.70 14.44
C ILE A 125 29.54 -3.46 13.89
N SER A 126 30.40 -3.62 12.89
CA SER A 126 31.11 -2.51 12.23
C SER A 126 30.15 -1.50 11.61
N ASP A 127 29.15 -1.95 10.87
CA ASP A 127 28.15 -1.08 10.25
C ASP A 127 27.32 -0.30 11.28
N LEU A 128 26.94 -0.96 12.37
CA LEU A 128 26.13 -0.34 13.42
C LEU A 128 26.93 0.67 14.24
N LEU A 129 28.20 0.38 14.52
CA LEU A 129 29.13 1.34 15.12
C LEU A 129 29.40 2.53 14.21
N GLY A 130 29.52 2.29 12.89
CA GLY A 130 29.67 3.35 11.89
C GLY A 130 28.55 4.39 12.00
N LYS A 131 27.31 3.93 12.06
CA LYS A 131 26.12 4.78 12.25
C LYS A 131 26.14 5.50 13.60
N TYR A 132 26.42 4.79 14.69
CA TYR A 132 26.38 5.35 16.06
C TYR A 132 27.44 6.41 16.34
N ILE A 133 28.69 6.18 15.91
CA ILE A 133 29.80 7.12 16.10
C ILE A 133 29.47 8.45 15.41
N GLU A 134 28.91 8.39 14.19
CA GLU A 134 28.55 9.58 13.43
C GLU A 134 27.34 10.31 14.01
N GLU A 135 26.28 9.59 14.40
CA GLU A 135 25.14 10.20 15.12
C GLU A 135 25.58 10.94 16.40
N THR A 136 26.55 10.38 17.12
CA THR A 136 27.10 10.99 18.34
C THR A 136 27.99 12.20 18.03
N LYS A 137 28.76 12.17 16.92
CA LYS A 137 29.54 13.32 16.44
C LYS A 137 28.62 14.45 16.00
N ILE A 138 27.61 14.16 15.19
CA ILE A 138 26.58 15.12 14.74
C ILE A 138 25.90 15.76 15.96
N LYS A 139 25.53 14.95 16.96
CA LYS A 139 24.90 15.48 18.18
C LYS A 139 25.83 16.39 19.00
N LYS A 140 27.11 16.04 19.14
CA LYS A 140 28.11 16.92 19.79
C LYS A 140 28.35 18.20 19.00
N GLU A 141 28.27 18.16 17.68
CA GLU A 141 28.36 19.34 16.82
C GLU A 141 27.11 20.22 16.94
N ILE A 142 25.92 19.62 17.06
CA ILE A 142 24.67 20.34 17.36
C ILE A 142 24.73 20.95 18.76
N ASP A 143 25.13 20.22 19.80
CA ASP A 143 25.26 20.77 21.16
C ASP A 143 26.31 21.90 21.21
N ARG A 144 27.41 21.77 20.45
CA ARG A 144 28.38 22.87 20.27
C ARG A 144 27.77 24.03 19.50
N ALA A 145 26.97 23.77 18.47
CA ALA A 145 26.27 24.80 17.71
C ALA A 145 25.24 25.52 18.58
N GLU A 146 24.48 24.82 19.42
CA GLU A 146 23.55 25.40 20.39
C GLU A 146 24.29 26.24 21.44
N LYS A 147 25.46 25.79 21.90
CA LYS A 147 26.30 26.55 22.81
C LYS A 147 26.91 27.78 22.15
N ILE A 148 27.31 27.67 20.87
CA ILE A 148 27.76 28.78 20.04
C ILE A 148 26.61 29.75 19.76
N ILE A 149 25.37 29.27 19.56
CA ILE A 149 24.18 30.11 19.42
C ILE A 149 23.91 30.88 20.72
N LYS A 150 24.05 30.23 21.89
CA LYS A 150 23.94 30.85 23.21
C LYS A 150 25.06 31.86 23.51
N GLU A 151 26.26 31.66 22.95
CA GLU A 151 27.39 32.58 23.05
C GLU A 151 27.34 33.69 21.97
N ALA A 152 26.68 33.42 20.84
CA ALA A 152 26.46 34.36 19.72
C ALA A 152 25.28 35.32 19.93
N GLU A 153 24.45 35.12 20.97
CA GLU A 153 23.50 36.13 21.45
C GLU A 153 24.17 37.47 21.85
N ASN A 154 25.52 37.51 21.93
CA ASN A 154 26.29 38.72 22.23
C ASN A 154 26.99 39.39 21.03
N GLU A 155 26.83 38.95 19.79
CA GLU A 155 27.32 39.68 18.61
C GLU A 155 26.27 39.78 17.49
N LYS A 156 26.15 40.99 16.90
CA LYS A 156 25.19 41.37 15.85
C LYS A 156 25.34 40.55 14.55
N LYS A 157 24.94 39.28 14.55
CA LYS A 157 24.63 38.48 13.34
C LYS A 157 23.14 38.16 13.34
N GLN A 158 22.52 38.24 12.18
CA GLN A 158 21.12 37.85 12.01
C GLN A 158 21.02 36.32 11.97
N ASP A 159 19.92 35.75 12.48
CA ASP A 159 19.75 34.30 12.64
C ASP A 159 20.05 33.49 11.37
N TRP A 160 19.68 33.98 10.18
CA TRP A 160 19.95 33.31 8.91
C TRP A 160 21.43 33.28 8.50
N GLU A 161 22.21 34.30 8.87
CA GLU A 161 23.67 34.35 8.63
C GLU A 161 24.37 33.29 9.50
N VAL A 162 23.90 33.11 10.75
CA VAL A 162 24.38 32.06 11.67
C VAL A 162 24.05 30.67 11.12
N ILE A 163 22.82 30.48 10.63
CA ILE A 163 22.39 29.22 9.98
C ILE A 163 23.25 28.92 8.75
N THR A 164 23.54 29.93 7.93
CA THR A 164 24.37 29.79 6.72
C THR A 164 25.80 29.38 7.08
N ASP A 165 26.42 30.07 8.05
CA ASP A 165 27.77 29.77 8.54
C ASP A 165 27.86 28.35 9.15
N LEU A 166 26.81 27.90 9.84
CA LEU A 166 26.69 26.54 10.35
C LEU A 166 26.60 25.51 9.23
N LEU A 167 25.71 25.72 8.25
CA LEU A 167 25.50 24.77 7.15
C LEU A 167 26.72 24.68 6.22
N ILE A 168 27.48 25.76 6.04
CA ILE A 168 28.76 25.71 5.30
C ILE A 168 29.71 24.67 5.91
N LYS A 169 29.70 24.50 7.23
CA LYS A 169 30.61 23.61 7.96
C LYS A 169 30.01 22.21 8.16
N THR A 170 28.70 22.11 8.39
CA THR A 170 28.04 20.88 8.82
C THR A 170 27.34 20.12 7.69
N ASP A 171 26.63 20.82 6.81
CA ASP A 171 25.87 20.20 5.71
C ASP A 171 25.84 21.10 4.45
N PRO A 172 26.92 21.07 3.65
CA PRO A 172 26.99 21.82 2.39
C PRO A 172 25.93 21.41 1.36
N ARG A 173 25.39 20.19 1.44
CA ARG A 173 24.35 19.71 0.52
C ARG A 173 23.02 20.38 0.83
N THR A 174 22.68 20.55 2.10
CA THR A 174 21.49 21.30 2.52
C THR A 174 21.62 22.77 2.16
N LEU A 175 22.79 23.38 2.39
CA LEU A 175 23.04 24.76 1.96
C LEU A 175 22.79 24.94 0.45
N LEU A 176 23.28 24.03 -0.38
CA LEU A 176 23.04 24.09 -1.83
C LEU A 176 21.55 24.02 -2.20
N ARG A 177 20.74 23.23 -1.46
CA ARG A 177 19.28 23.20 -1.64
C ARG A 177 18.64 24.52 -1.28
N LEU A 178 19.00 25.10 -0.12
CA LEU A 178 18.50 26.40 0.31
C LEU A 178 18.89 27.51 -0.68
N THR A 179 20.11 27.47 -1.21
CA THR A 179 20.55 28.39 -2.28
C THR A 179 19.68 28.27 -3.51
N ARG A 180 19.32 27.07 -3.96
CA ARG A 180 18.40 26.89 -5.10
C ARG A 180 17.01 27.46 -4.80
N LYS A 181 16.46 27.21 -3.61
CA LYS A 181 15.18 27.80 -3.18
C LYS A 181 15.25 29.35 -3.17
N MET A 182 16.36 29.91 -2.69
CA MET A 182 16.60 31.35 -2.69
C MET A 182 16.69 31.92 -4.12
N VAL A 183 17.34 31.22 -5.05
CA VAL A 183 17.35 31.62 -6.48
C VAL A 183 15.93 31.69 -7.04
N TYR A 184 15.10 30.68 -6.80
CA TYR A 184 13.72 30.67 -7.29
C TYR A 184 12.89 31.81 -6.68
N TYR A 185 13.06 32.08 -5.38
CA TYR A 185 12.37 33.18 -4.71
C TYR A 185 12.77 34.53 -5.30
N LEU A 186 14.07 34.78 -5.39
CA LEU A 186 14.60 36.03 -5.92
C LEU A 186 14.22 36.23 -7.41
N TYR A 187 14.06 35.14 -8.19
CA TYR A 187 13.61 35.20 -9.59
C TYR A 187 12.20 35.79 -9.72
N LEU A 188 11.31 35.54 -8.76
CA LEU A 188 9.95 36.11 -8.74
C LEU A 188 9.94 37.62 -8.45
N TYR A 189 11.03 38.18 -7.89
CA TYR A 189 11.18 39.61 -7.61
C TYR A 189 11.77 40.40 -8.79
N GLU A 190 11.71 39.87 -10.02
CA GLU A 190 12.14 40.52 -11.28
C GLU A 190 13.55 41.16 -11.22
N ASN A 191 14.49 40.50 -10.54
CA ASN A 191 15.80 41.10 -10.33
C ASN A 191 16.71 40.85 -11.56
N GLU A 192 16.94 41.89 -12.38
CA GLU A 192 17.90 41.84 -13.50
C GLU A 192 19.27 41.29 -13.08
N LYS A 193 19.69 41.53 -11.83
CA LYS A 193 20.96 41.05 -11.28
C LYS A 193 21.02 39.51 -11.22
N ILE A 194 19.92 38.81 -10.98
CA ILE A 194 19.86 37.34 -10.97
C ILE A 194 20.01 36.80 -12.38
N ASN A 195 19.31 37.41 -13.35
CA ASN A 195 19.42 37.00 -14.75
C ASN A 195 20.85 37.19 -15.26
N MET A 196 21.54 38.25 -14.82
CA MET A 196 22.98 38.42 -15.08
C MET A 196 23.84 37.38 -14.35
N LEU A 197 23.54 37.05 -13.09
CA LEU A 197 24.26 36.04 -12.30
C LEU A 197 24.11 34.63 -12.87
N LEU A 198 22.89 34.19 -13.20
CA LEU A 198 22.60 32.91 -13.84
C LEU A 198 23.15 32.85 -15.26
N GLY A 199 23.11 33.97 -15.99
CA GLY A 199 23.70 34.10 -17.32
C GLY A 199 25.23 33.95 -17.35
N ARG A 200 25.93 34.06 -16.21
CA ARG A 200 27.37 33.76 -16.08
C ARG A 200 27.65 32.27 -15.87
N ILE A 201 26.63 31.45 -15.59
CA ILE A 201 26.77 30.00 -15.32
C ILE A 201 26.85 29.20 -16.63
N CYS A 202 26.11 29.59 -17.68
CA CYS A 202 26.40 29.15 -19.06
C CYS A 202 27.51 30.09 -19.60
N PRO A 203 28.65 29.58 -20.13
CA PRO A 203 29.62 30.41 -20.83
C PRO A 203 29.02 30.79 -22.19
N VAL A 204 28.09 31.74 -22.21
CA VAL A 204 27.62 32.33 -23.46
C VAL A 204 28.59 33.45 -23.79
N ASP A 205 29.55 33.17 -24.68
CA ASP A 205 30.31 34.24 -25.30
C ASP A 205 29.34 35.08 -26.15
N ARG A 206 28.95 36.25 -25.62
CA ARG A 206 27.99 37.15 -26.26
C ARG A 206 28.55 37.83 -27.52
N SER A 207 29.83 37.61 -27.84
CA SER A 207 30.50 38.25 -28.98
C SER A 207 30.48 37.43 -30.28
N SER A 208 30.00 36.18 -30.26
CA SER A 208 29.91 35.31 -31.43
C SER A 208 28.46 35.13 -31.91
N PRO A 209 28.15 35.27 -33.22
CA PRO A 209 26.83 34.97 -33.78
C PRO A 209 26.46 33.47 -33.74
N ALA A 210 27.35 32.60 -33.25
CA ALA A 210 27.12 31.18 -32.99
C ALA A 210 26.55 30.88 -31.58
N SER A 211 25.92 31.87 -30.93
CA SER A 211 25.54 31.88 -29.50
C SER A 211 24.27 31.08 -29.15
N GLN A 212 24.16 29.84 -29.64
CA GLN A 212 23.13 28.86 -29.24
C GLN A 212 23.73 27.55 -28.69
N TRP A 213 24.89 27.59 -28.04
CA TRP A 213 25.54 26.37 -27.56
C TRP A 213 24.88 25.72 -26.32
N CYS A 214 24.12 26.47 -25.50
CA CYS A 214 23.29 25.86 -24.44
C CYS A 214 22.03 25.26 -25.09
N GLY A 215 22.03 23.94 -25.36
CA GLY A 215 20.85 23.19 -25.83
C GLY A 215 20.94 22.49 -27.21
N ILE A 216 22.08 22.52 -27.90
CA ILE A 216 22.28 21.72 -29.13
C ILE A 216 22.87 20.38 -28.75
N ASN A 217 22.08 19.28 -28.73
CA ASN A 217 22.46 17.85 -28.74
C ASN A 217 23.89 17.45 -28.28
N MET A 218 24.45 18.15 -27.28
CA MET A 218 25.81 18.04 -26.79
C MET A 218 25.81 18.42 -25.31
N PRO A 219 26.66 17.81 -24.48
CA PRO A 219 26.76 18.14 -23.07
C PRO A 219 27.32 19.55 -22.87
N ASN A 220 26.69 20.34 -22.00
CA ASN A 220 27.28 21.60 -21.54
C ASN A 220 28.56 21.32 -20.72
N PRO A 221 29.60 22.15 -20.85
CA PRO A 221 30.84 21.98 -20.09
C PRO A 221 30.59 22.12 -18.58
N ARG A 222 31.23 21.27 -17.78
CA ARG A 222 31.16 21.29 -16.32
C ARG A 222 31.85 22.55 -15.79
N GLN A 223 31.13 23.37 -15.03
CA GLN A 223 31.70 24.52 -14.32
C GLN A 223 32.54 24.07 -13.11
N ASP A 224 33.54 24.86 -12.74
CA ASP A 224 34.37 24.59 -11.57
C ASP A 224 33.58 24.81 -10.25
N LEU A 225 34.02 24.16 -9.17
CA LEU A 225 33.35 24.21 -7.86
C LEU A 225 33.51 25.55 -7.14
N ASP A 226 34.58 26.30 -7.41
CA ASP A 226 34.86 27.59 -6.77
C ASP A 226 33.98 28.70 -7.36
N SER A 227 33.74 28.67 -8.67
CA SER A 227 32.76 29.49 -9.38
C SER A 227 31.35 29.27 -8.83
N LEU A 228 30.96 28.02 -8.56
CA LEU A 228 29.67 27.70 -7.94
C LEU A 228 29.54 28.26 -6.52
N ARG A 229 30.61 28.19 -5.70
CA ARG A 229 30.66 28.79 -4.36
C ARG A 229 30.58 30.31 -4.42
N TYR A 230 31.27 30.93 -5.38
CA TYR A 230 31.20 32.37 -5.61
C TYR A 230 29.77 32.80 -5.95
N ILE A 231 29.10 32.10 -6.87
CA ILE A 231 27.70 32.34 -7.23
C ILE A 231 26.79 32.19 -6.00
N GLN A 232 26.97 31.13 -5.22
CA GLN A 232 26.22 30.90 -3.98
C GLN A 232 26.34 32.08 -3.00
N LYS A 233 27.55 32.61 -2.80
CA LYS A 233 27.76 33.80 -1.97
C LYS A 233 27.04 35.04 -2.53
N GLN A 234 27.16 35.26 -3.84
CA GLN A 234 26.50 36.39 -4.52
C GLN A 234 24.96 36.32 -4.41
N ILE A 235 24.38 35.12 -4.43
CA ILE A 235 22.94 34.92 -4.24
C ILE A 235 22.49 35.39 -2.85
N PHE A 236 23.25 35.07 -1.80
CA PHE A 236 22.89 35.48 -0.44
C PHE A 236 23.17 36.96 -0.16
N GLU A 237 24.20 37.55 -0.75
CA GLU A 237 24.40 39.01 -0.73
C GLU A 237 23.23 39.72 -1.42
N LEU A 238 22.78 39.19 -2.56
CA LEU A 238 21.63 39.74 -3.27
C LEU A 238 20.33 39.61 -2.46
N ALA A 239 20.14 38.47 -1.78
CA ALA A 239 19.03 38.28 -0.86
C ALA A 239 19.04 39.33 0.26
N LYS A 240 20.20 39.59 0.86
CA LYS A 240 20.40 40.60 1.90
C LYS A 240 20.10 42.02 1.42
N GLU A 241 20.41 42.36 0.18
CA GLU A 241 20.08 43.66 -0.42
C GLU A 241 18.59 43.81 -0.74
N SER A 242 17.90 42.70 -1.04
CA SER A 242 16.56 42.73 -1.65
C SER A 242 15.42 42.34 -0.71
N ILE A 243 15.71 41.61 0.37
CA ILE A 243 14.71 41.00 1.27
C ILE A 243 15.01 41.40 2.72
N PRO A 244 13.99 41.76 3.53
CA PRO A 244 14.16 42.00 4.95
C PRO A 244 14.80 40.81 5.70
N PRO A 245 15.75 41.04 6.61
CA PRO A 245 16.39 40.03 7.44
C PRO A 245 15.47 39.02 8.14
N GLU A 246 14.35 39.52 8.68
CA GLU A 246 13.39 38.72 9.42
C GLU A 246 12.67 37.74 8.49
N GLU A 247 12.42 38.16 7.26
CA GLU A 247 11.78 37.35 6.21
C GLU A 247 12.72 36.25 5.72
N ILE A 248 14.00 36.56 5.49
CA ILE A 248 15.03 35.54 5.15
C ILE A 248 15.14 34.50 6.26
N SER A 249 15.18 34.95 7.52
CA SER A 249 15.26 34.05 8.69
C SER A 249 14.06 33.13 8.78
N LYS A 250 12.85 33.67 8.58
CA LYS A 250 11.62 32.88 8.54
C LYS A 250 11.65 31.84 7.41
N MET A 251 12.07 32.24 6.20
CA MET A 251 12.17 31.33 5.05
C MET A 251 13.17 30.20 5.31
N PHE A 252 14.33 30.50 5.90
CA PHE A 252 15.33 29.48 6.24
C PHE A 252 14.82 28.50 7.30
N GLN A 253 14.17 29.00 8.35
CA GLN A 253 13.54 28.16 9.38
C GLN A 253 12.47 27.25 8.76
N GLU A 254 11.63 27.79 7.87
CA GLU A 254 10.60 27.02 7.17
C GLU A 254 11.21 25.96 6.24
N TRP A 255 12.22 26.32 5.44
CA TRP A 255 12.88 25.37 4.54
C TRP A 255 13.64 24.27 5.28
N LEU A 256 14.26 24.58 6.42
CA LEU A 256 14.88 23.58 7.29
C LEU A 256 13.84 22.68 7.96
N LYS A 257 12.68 23.23 8.35
CA LYS A 257 11.55 22.43 8.81
C LYS A 257 11.12 21.47 7.71
N GLN A 258 10.94 21.97 6.48
CA GLN A 258 10.55 21.17 5.30
C GLN A 258 11.55 20.07 4.95
N ASP A 259 12.85 20.29 5.16
CA ASP A 259 13.87 19.28 4.89
C ASP A 259 13.73 18.03 5.76
N LYS A 260 12.97 18.09 6.87
CA LYS A 260 12.61 16.92 7.68
C LYS A 260 11.72 15.91 6.94
N ALA A 261 11.00 16.33 5.89
CA ALA A 261 10.22 15.44 5.01
C ALA A 261 11.06 14.74 3.94
N ARG A 262 12.32 15.12 3.78
CA ARG A 262 13.21 14.61 2.74
C ARG A 262 13.38 13.08 2.75
N PRO A 263 13.50 12.38 3.90
CA PRO A 263 13.59 10.93 3.90
C PRO A 263 12.36 10.25 3.26
N LEU A 264 11.14 10.70 3.60
CA LEU A 264 9.91 10.23 2.97
C LEU A 264 9.85 10.57 1.47
N LEU A 265 10.27 11.78 1.10
CA LEU A 265 10.39 12.16 -0.32
C LEU A 265 11.29 11.18 -1.08
N LEU A 266 12.49 10.90 -0.57
CA LEU A 266 13.43 9.99 -1.22
C LEU A 266 12.91 8.55 -1.26
N ALA A 267 12.33 8.07 -0.15
CA ALA A 267 11.73 6.75 -0.05
C ALA A 267 10.61 6.55 -1.08
N SER A 268 9.69 7.53 -1.20
CA SER A 268 8.58 7.46 -2.15
C SER A 268 9.03 7.38 -3.62
N GLN A 269 10.18 7.96 -3.95
CA GLN A 269 10.71 7.98 -5.33
C GLN A 269 11.59 6.77 -5.65
N LYS A 270 12.01 5.99 -4.66
CA LYS A 270 12.88 4.82 -4.84
C LYS A 270 12.10 3.70 -5.55
N PRO A 271 12.47 3.32 -6.78
CA PRO A 271 11.80 2.22 -7.47
C PRO A 271 11.97 0.91 -6.71
N GLY A 272 10.89 0.14 -6.58
CA GLY A 272 10.93 -1.16 -5.90
C GLY A 272 11.20 -1.07 -4.39
N ILE A 273 10.95 0.08 -3.74
CA ILE A 273 11.09 0.20 -2.29
C ILE A 273 10.26 -0.90 -1.58
N PRO A 274 10.89 -1.68 -0.67
CA PRO A 274 10.22 -2.68 0.15
C PRO A 274 8.99 -2.13 0.87
N LEU A 275 7.94 -2.96 0.97
CA LEU A 275 6.71 -2.62 1.67
C LEU A 275 6.98 -2.20 3.13
N VAL A 276 7.87 -2.91 3.83
CA VAL A 276 8.23 -2.57 5.22
C VAL A 276 8.93 -1.21 5.32
N GLU A 277 9.87 -0.92 4.41
CA GLU A 277 10.66 0.32 4.42
C GLU A 277 9.76 1.56 4.20
N ILE A 278 8.84 1.49 3.23
CA ILE A 278 7.93 2.61 2.95
C ILE A 278 6.86 2.76 4.03
N THR A 279 6.39 1.66 4.63
CA THR A 279 5.40 1.70 5.73
C THR A 279 6.02 2.33 6.97
N ASP A 280 7.22 1.92 7.36
CA ASP A 280 7.93 2.48 8.51
C ASP A 280 8.22 3.97 8.31
N GLU A 281 8.62 4.38 7.10
CA GLU A 281 8.90 5.79 6.80
C GLU A 281 7.63 6.66 6.85
N LEU A 282 6.51 6.16 6.32
CA LEU A 282 5.21 6.86 6.41
C LEU A 282 4.76 6.99 7.86
N THR A 283 4.76 5.90 8.62
CA THR A 283 4.38 5.91 10.05
C THR A 283 5.26 6.86 10.84
N ARG A 284 6.58 6.78 10.68
CA ARG A 284 7.54 7.69 11.33
C ARG A 284 7.32 9.15 10.97
N PHE A 285 6.89 9.43 9.74
CA PHE A 285 6.61 10.79 9.31
C PHE A 285 5.36 11.36 10.01
N PHE A 286 4.29 10.58 10.11
CA PHE A 286 3.01 11.00 10.69
C PHE A 286 2.95 10.91 12.23
N GLU A 287 3.83 10.14 12.87
CA GLU A 287 3.95 10.13 14.34
C GLU A 287 4.54 11.44 14.92
N LYS A 288 5.15 12.29 14.09
CA LYS A 288 5.73 13.57 14.52
C LYS A 288 4.63 14.62 14.68
N GLU A 289 4.70 15.40 15.75
CA GLU A 289 3.90 16.63 15.88
C GLU A 289 4.13 17.52 14.64
N ASP A 290 3.06 18.13 14.11
CA ASP A 290 3.07 19.05 12.96
C ASP A 290 3.40 18.44 11.57
N ALA A 291 3.28 17.12 11.36
CA ALA A 291 3.61 16.46 10.08
C ALA A 291 3.05 17.16 8.81
N GLU A 292 1.78 17.58 8.83
CA GLU A 292 1.16 18.28 7.69
C GLU A 292 1.76 19.67 7.42
N ASN A 293 2.16 20.38 8.48
CA ASN A 293 2.78 21.71 8.40
C ASN A 293 4.27 21.66 8.00
N ILE A 294 4.84 20.47 7.88
CA ILE A 294 6.24 20.25 7.48
C ILE A 294 6.36 20.13 5.95
N LEU A 295 5.34 19.69 5.23
CA LEU A 295 5.46 19.41 3.79
C LEU A 295 5.35 20.68 2.93
N ALA A 296 6.34 20.90 2.06
CA ALA A 296 6.20 21.85 0.98
C ALA A 296 5.11 21.37 -0.01
N PRO A 297 4.32 22.27 -0.64
CA PRO A 297 3.27 21.88 -1.59
C PRO A 297 3.77 21.00 -2.74
N GLU A 298 4.98 21.27 -3.24
CA GLU A 298 5.61 20.52 -4.33
C GLU A 298 6.00 19.10 -3.88
N ASP A 299 6.56 18.98 -2.67
CA ASP A 299 6.93 17.71 -2.08
C ASP A 299 5.68 16.86 -1.81
N LYS A 300 4.59 17.48 -1.32
CA LYS A 300 3.30 16.81 -1.12
C LYS A 300 2.78 16.19 -2.41
N ILE A 301 2.76 16.96 -3.51
CA ILE A 301 2.32 16.44 -4.82
C ILE A 301 3.25 15.34 -5.32
N SER A 302 4.55 15.51 -5.15
CA SER A 302 5.58 14.55 -5.59
C SER A 302 5.44 13.21 -4.87
N ILE A 303 5.39 13.21 -3.54
CA ILE A 303 5.20 12.02 -2.70
C ILE A 303 3.87 11.34 -3.04
N LYS A 304 2.77 12.10 -3.04
CA LYS A 304 1.44 11.60 -3.37
C LYS A 304 1.43 10.88 -4.71
N THR A 305 1.97 11.50 -5.76
CA THR A 305 2.02 10.93 -7.10
C THR A 305 2.86 9.65 -7.14
N ALA A 306 3.97 9.61 -6.41
CA ALA A 306 4.84 8.44 -6.36
C ALA A 306 4.19 7.27 -5.60
N LEU A 307 3.54 7.52 -4.47
CA LEU A 307 2.78 6.51 -3.72
C LEU A 307 1.61 5.94 -4.54
N ILE A 308 0.86 6.80 -5.23
CA ILE A 308 -0.22 6.36 -6.13
C ILE A 308 0.33 5.38 -7.19
N ARG A 309 1.48 5.70 -7.80
CA ARG A 309 2.13 4.84 -8.81
C ARG A 309 2.66 3.55 -8.22
N ARG A 310 3.23 3.62 -7.03
CA ARG A 310 3.84 2.50 -6.29
C ARG A 310 2.81 1.45 -5.88
N PHE A 311 1.60 1.86 -5.50
CA PHE A 311 0.59 0.97 -4.93
C PHE A 311 -0.58 0.65 -5.87
N PHE A 312 -0.95 1.57 -6.76
CA PHE A 312 -2.07 1.38 -7.68
C PHE A 312 -1.58 1.16 -9.11
N THR A 313 -1.36 2.23 -9.87
CA THR A 313 -1.06 2.14 -11.31
C THR A 313 -0.18 3.27 -11.81
N ASN A 314 0.60 2.99 -12.86
CA ASN A 314 1.45 3.97 -13.54
C ASN A 314 0.68 4.77 -14.61
N ARG A 315 -0.60 4.43 -14.83
CA ARG A 315 -1.48 5.07 -15.80
C ARG A 315 -1.72 6.53 -15.47
N LEU A 316 -1.36 7.43 -16.39
CA LEU A 316 -1.42 8.88 -16.16
C LEU A 316 -2.83 9.40 -15.92
N ASP A 317 -3.83 8.83 -16.59
CA ASP A 317 -5.25 9.18 -16.45
C ASP A 317 -5.75 8.90 -15.02
N TYR A 318 -5.53 7.69 -14.50
CA TYR A 318 -5.84 7.36 -13.10
C TYR A 318 -5.07 8.27 -12.13
N VAL A 319 -3.74 8.39 -12.30
CA VAL A 319 -2.87 9.19 -11.42
C VAL A 319 -3.30 10.66 -11.38
N ASN A 320 -3.74 11.22 -12.51
CA ASN A 320 -4.16 12.63 -12.60
C ASN A 320 -5.47 12.93 -11.87
N VAL A 321 -6.37 11.95 -11.79
CA VAL A 321 -7.61 12.05 -11.00
C VAL A 321 -7.28 11.77 -9.53
N ALA A 322 -6.63 10.64 -9.26
CA ALA A 322 -6.32 10.17 -7.91
C ALA A 322 -5.54 11.19 -7.07
N LYS A 323 -4.55 11.89 -7.65
CA LYS A 323 -3.76 12.90 -6.91
C LYS A 323 -4.57 14.11 -6.40
N ARG A 324 -5.81 14.29 -6.88
CA ARG A 324 -6.72 15.36 -6.43
C ARG A 324 -7.59 14.96 -5.24
N TYR A 325 -7.74 13.66 -4.99
CA TYR A 325 -8.68 13.11 -4.01
C TYR A 325 -8.00 12.28 -2.93
N ILE A 326 -6.87 11.64 -3.24
CA ILE A 326 -6.11 10.85 -2.29
C ILE A 326 -5.10 11.77 -1.59
N GLU A 327 -5.05 11.73 -0.26
CA GLU A 327 -4.06 12.40 0.56
C GLU A 327 -2.95 11.41 1.02
N ILE A 328 -1.87 11.92 1.63
CA ILE A 328 -0.73 11.05 1.98
C ILE A 328 -1.09 10.18 3.20
N GLU A 329 -1.87 10.74 4.10
CA GLU A 329 -2.42 10.14 5.32
C GLU A 329 -3.27 8.90 4.97
N ASP A 330 -3.99 8.93 3.84
CA ASP A 330 -4.80 7.81 3.37
C ASP A 330 -3.97 6.54 3.13
N PHE A 331 -2.67 6.67 2.80
CA PHE A 331 -1.79 5.52 2.65
C PHE A 331 -1.41 4.89 3.99
N VAL A 332 -1.38 5.65 5.09
CA VAL A 332 -1.14 5.08 6.42
C VAL A 332 -2.27 4.14 6.79
N ASP A 333 -3.52 4.62 6.65
CA ASP A 333 -4.72 3.81 6.91
C ASP A 333 -4.78 2.57 6.00
N MET A 334 -4.41 2.74 4.73
CA MET A 334 -4.36 1.64 3.76
C MET A 334 -3.31 0.59 4.11
N LEU A 335 -2.09 1.02 4.46
CA LEU A 335 -0.97 0.12 4.78
C LEU A 335 -1.19 -0.63 6.09
N ASN A 336 -1.94 -0.05 7.04
CA ASN A 336 -2.40 -0.75 8.24
C ASN A 336 -3.32 -1.94 7.93
N HIS A 337 -4.01 -1.90 6.78
CA HIS A 337 -4.88 -2.98 6.28
C HIS A 337 -4.26 -3.73 5.10
N THR A 338 -2.94 -3.76 5.00
CA THR A 338 -2.21 -4.43 3.92
C THR A 338 -1.47 -5.68 4.40
N VAL A 339 -1.51 -6.73 3.59
CA VAL A 339 -0.72 -7.96 3.74
C VAL A 339 0.13 -8.17 2.49
N GLY A 340 1.39 -8.49 2.67
CA GLY A 340 2.32 -8.70 1.56
C GLY A 340 3.69 -9.13 2.07
N PRO A 341 4.57 -9.62 1.18
CA PRO A 341 5.95 -9.91 1.55
C PRO A 341 6.62 -8.65 2.07
N ALA A 342 7.35 -8.73 3.19
CA ALA A 342 7.94 -7.53 3.81
C ALA A 342 8.92 -6.81 2.87
N GLN A 343 9.67 -7.59 2.09
CA GLN A 343 10.61 -7.12 1.06
C GLN A 343 9.95 -6.94 -0.31
N GLY A 344 8.63 -7.12 -0.39
CA GLY A 344 7.85 -7.04 -1.61
C GLY A 344 7.69 -5.61 -2.14
N SER A 345 7.43 -5.52 -3.44
CA SER A 345 7.11 -4.27 -4.12
C SER A 345 5.82 -4.28 -4.94
N GLY A 346 4.94 -5.26 -4.68
CA GLY A 346 3.67 -5.44 -5.36
C GLY A 346 2.69 -4.30 -5.17
N LYS A 347 1.69 -4.31 -6.04
CA LYS A 347 0.59 -3.34 -6.15
C LYS A 347 -0.71 -3.98 -5.68
N PHE A 348 -1.79 -3.21 -5.66
CA PHE A 348 -3.10 -3.71 -5.19
C PHE A 348 -4.05 -4.17 -6.30
N GLY A 349 -3.73 -3.92 -7.58
CA GLY A 349 -4.60 -4.29 -8.70
C GLY A 349 -5.70 -3.28 -9.02
N GLY A 350 -6.42 -3.54 -10.11
CA GLY A 350 -7.39 -2.62 -10.69
C GLY A 350 -8.66 -2.46 -9.86
N LYS A 351 -9.30 -3.55 -9.43
CA LYS A 351 -10.48 -3.47 -8.55
C LYS A 351 -10.20 -2.65 -7.28
N THR A 352 -9.09 -2.91 -6.60
CA THR A 352 -8.73 -2.13 -5.41
C THR A 352 -8.49 -0.65 -5.76
N SER A 353 -7.81 -0.38 -6.87
CA SER A 353 -7.58 1.00 -7.35
C SER A 353 -8.90 1.74 -7.60
N GLY A 354 -9.82 1.11 -8.33
CA GLY A 354 -11.14 1.65 -8.63
C GLY A 354 -11.98 1.90 -7.37
N VAL A 355 -12.07 0.92 -6.47
CA VAL A 355 -12.83 1.03 -5.21
C VAL A 355 -12.26 2.13 -4.33
N PHE A 356 -10.95 2.16 -4.13
CA PHE A 356 -10.30 3.16 -3.27
C PHE A 356 -10.47 4.58 -3.83
N LEU A 357 -10.29 4.77 -5.14
CA LEU A 357 -10.51 6.07 -5.76
C LEU A 357 -11.97 6.52 -5.67
N ALA A 358 -12.92 5.62 -5.93
CA ALA A 358 -14.35 5.92 -5.83
C ALA A 358 -14.73 6.31 -4.39
N GLU A 359 -14.22 5.59 -3.39
CA GLU A 359 -14.41 5.91 -1.98
C GLU A 359 -13.94 7.33 -1.65
N LYS A 360 -12.73 7.73 -2.07
CA LYS A 360 -12.20 9.08 -1.78
C LYS A 360 -13.00 10.18 -2.50
N ILE A 361 -13.39 9.96 -3.75
CA ILE A 361 -14.23 10.90 -4.50
C ILE A 361 -15.60 11.08 -3.81
N LEU A 362 -16.22 9.98 -3.38
CA LEU A 362 -17.52 10.00 -2.73
C LEU A 362 -17.44 10.63 -1.33
N LYS A 363 -16.45 10.27 -0.51
CA LYS A 363 -16.23 10.87 0.82
C LYS A 363 -16.05 12.38 0.74
N GLU A 364 -15.34 12.88 -0.28
CA GLU A 364 -15.20 14.32 -0.50
C GLU A 364 -16.55 14.96 -0.89
N ALA A 365 -17.30 14.34 -1.80
CA ALA A 365 -18.60 14.84 -2.21
C ALA A 365 -19.65 14.84 -1.07
N MET A 366 -19.61 13.84 -0.18
CA MET A 366 -20.47 13.72 1.00
C MET A 366 -20.37 14.93 1.95
N LYS A 367 -19.26 15.67 1.94
CA LYS A 367 -19.10 16.91 2.73
C LYS A 367 -20.01 18.04 2.27
N THR A 368 -20.44 18.01 1.01
CA THR A 368 -21.18 19.11 0.36
C THR A 368 -22.55 18.68 -0.16
N ASP A 369 -22.74 17.41 -0.51
CA ASP A 369 -23.94 16.90 -1.14
C ASP A 369 -24.80 16.10 -0.14
N GLU A 370 -25.92 16.68 0.29
CA GLU A 370 -26.87 16.07 1.23
C GLU A 370 -27.45 14.74 0.73
N VAL A 371 -27.59 14.55 -0.59
CA VAL A 371 -28.15 13.32 -1.17
C VAL A 371 -27.20 12.15 -0.97
N LEU A 372 -25.89 12.39 -1.05
CA LEU A 372 -24.86 11.38 -0.91
C LEU A 372 -24.54 11.05 0.56
N LYS A 373 -25.14 11.76 1.52
CA LYS A 373 -25.00 11.39 2.94
C LYS A 373 -25.54 9.97 3.17
N ASP A 374 -24.98 9.31 4.18
CA ASP A 374 -25.30 7.93 4.59
C ASP A 374 -24.87 6.81 3.62
N ILE A 375 -23.99 7.09 2.65
CA ILE A 375 -23.24 6.05 1.95
C ILE A 375 -22.17 5.52 2.91
N SER A 376 -22.00 4.20 2.95
CA SER A 376 -20.98 3.52 3.74
C SER A 376 -20.05 2.73 2.84
N PHE A 377 -18.90 2.32 3.36
CA PHE A 377 -17.93 1.52 2.63
C PHE A 377 -17.59 0.29 3.46
N PRO A 378 -17.56 -0.92 2.87
CA PRO A 378 -17.23 -2.13 3.60
C PRO A 378 -15.78 -2.09 4.05
N LYS A 379 -15.53 -2.65 5.24
CA LYS A 379 -14.17 -2.79 5.75
C LYS A 379 -13.37 -3.69 4.81
N SER A 380 -12.18 -3.23 4.44
CA SER A 380 -11.39 -3.82 3.35
C SER A 380 -9.94 -4.03 3.77
N TRP A 381 -9.40 -5.18 3.40
CA TRP A 381 -7.99 -5.56 3.52
C TRP A 381 -7.42 -5.85 2.14
N TYR A 382 -6.14 -5.59 1.97
CA TYR A 382 -5.46 -5.63 0.67
C TYR A 382 -4.28 -6.59 0.72
N VAL A 383 -4.27 -7.58 -0.15
CA VAL A 383 -3.12 -8.45 -0.38
C VAL A 383 -2.40 -7.98 -1.63
N THR A 384 -1.11 -7.68 -1.49
CA THR A 384 -0.26 -7.19 -2.58
C THR A 384 -0.03 -8.22 -3.68
N SER A 385 0.13 -7.75 -4.91
CA SER A 385 0.14 -8.56 -6.13
C SER A 385 1.34 -9.49 -6.27
N ASP A 386 2.46 -9.20 -5.61
CA ASP A 386 3.66 -10.03 -5.58
C ASP A 386 3.58 -11.17 -4.54
N THR A 387 2.52 -11.19 -3.71
CA THR A 387 2.25 -12.30 -2.80
C THR A 387 2.04 -13.62 -3.56
N ILE A 388 1.41 -13.58 -4.75
CA ILE A 388 1.26 -14.79 -5.59
C ILE A 388 2.62 -15.31 -6.07
N LEU A 389 3.54 -14.42 -6.44
CA LEU A 389 4.88 -14.80 -6.90
C LEU A 389 5.68 -15.42 -5.76
N ASN A 390 5.61 -14.79 -4.58
CA ASN A 390 6.24 -15.33 -3.38
C ASN A 390 5.65 -16.70 -2.99
N PHE A 391 4.33 -16.86 -3.09
CA PHE A 391 3.64 -18.12 -2.86
C PHE A 391 4.08 -19.22 -3.84
N ILE A 392 4.19 -18.92 -5.13
CA ILE A 392 4.64 -19.86 -6.17
C ILE A 392 6.07 -20.31 -5.88
N HIS A 393 6.99 -19.37 -5.68
CA HIS A 393 8.40 -19.69 -5.41
C HIS A 393 8.60 -20.44 -4.08
N TYR A 394 7.82 -20.10 -3.05
CA TYR A 394 7.90 -20.77 -1.75
C TYR A 394 7.50 -22.25 -1.81
N ASN A 395 6.69 -22.63 -2.82
CA ASN A 395 6.19 -23.99 -3.00
C ASN A 395 6.80 -24.71 -4.21
N ASP A 396 7.86 -24.18 -4.83
CA ASP A 396 8.51 -24.74 -6.02
C ASP A 396 7.53 -24.99 -7.19
N LEU A 397 6.57 -24.08 -7.41
CA LEU A 397 5.51 -24.20 -8.45
C LEU A 397 5.81 -23.39 -9.73
N ASP A 398 7.08 -23.18 -10.05
CA ASP A 398 7.53 -22.29 -11.15
C ASP A 398 6.94 -22.68 -12.52
N GLU A 399 6.63 -23.95 -12.73
CA GLU A 399 5.99 -24.45 -13.96
C GLU A 399 4.62 -23.81 -14.24
N ALA A 400 3.94 -23.27 -13.22
CA ALA A 400 2.68 -22.56 -13.39
C ALA A 400 2.79 -21.39 -14.38
N PHE A 401 3.95 -20.74 -14.45
CA PHE A 401 4.18 -19.63 -15.40
C PHE A 401 4.16 -20.06 -16.86
N HIS A 402 4.41 -21.35 -17.16
CA HIS A 402 4.41 -21.87 -18.52
C HIS A 402 3.02 -22.27 -19.03
N ILE A 403 2.05 -22.45 -18.14
CA ILE A 403 0.67 -22.89 -18.47
C ILE A 403 0.03 -21.99 -19.53
N LYS A 404 0.32 -20.68 -19.48
CA LYS A 404 -0.19 -19.71 -20.45
C LYS A 404 0.19 -19.99 -21.91
N TYR A 405 1.23 -20.77 -22.15
CA TYR A 405 1.68 -21.17 -23.49
C TYR A 405 1.09 -22.51 -23.97
N LEU A 406 0.33 -23.21 -23.12
CA LEU A 406 -0.32 -24.46 -23.49
C LEU A 406 -1.59 -24.22 -24.34
N PRO A 407 -2.03 -25.23 -25.13
CA PRO A 407 -3.31 -25.19 -25.83
C PRO A 407 -4.50 -25.01 -24.86
N PRO A 408 -5.55 -24.25 -25.22
CA PRO A 408 -6.72 -24.01 -24.35
C PRO A 408 -7.37 -25.28 -23.80
N GLU A 409 -7.48 -26.33 -24.61
CA GLU A 409 -8.10 -27.60 -24.21
C GLU A 409 -7.32 -28.30 -23.11
N GLN A 410 -5.98 -28.25 -23.19
CA GLN A 410 -5.09 -28.81 -22.17
C GLN A 410 -5.18 -28.01 -20.87
N ILE A 411 -5.19 -26.67 -20.94
CA ILE A 411 -5.37 -25.81 -19.76
C ILE A 411 -6.70 -26.15 -19.06
N ARG A 412 -7.78 -26.30 -19.82
CA ARG A 412 -9.10 -26.66 -19.29
C ARG A 412 -9.10 -28.02 -18.58
N HIS A 413 -8.39 -29.00 -19.14
CA HIS A 413 -8.25 -30.34 -18.58
C HIS A 413 -7.42 -30.34 -17.28
N ASP A 414 -6.32 -29.59 -17.24
CA ASP A 414 -5.37 -29.59 -16.12
C ASP A 414 -5.80 -28.66 -14.98
N GLN A 415 -6.72 -27.72 -15.23
CA GLN A 415 -7.19 -26.73 -14.25
C GLN A 415 -7.64 -27.31 -12.90
N PRO A 416 -8.49 -28.37 -12.83
CA PRO A 416 -8.93 -28.91 -11.54
C PRO A 416 -7.76 -29.46 -10.71
N PHE A 417 -6.74 -30.03 -11.37
CA PHE A 417 -5.53 -30.51 -10.69
C PHE A 417 -4.72 -29.34 -10.15
N LEU A 418 -4.50 -28.29 -10.96
CA LEU A 418 -3.78 -27.08 -10.55
C LEU A 418 -4.44 -26.40 -9.34
N GLU A 419 -5.77 -26.30 -9.34
CA GLU A 419 -6.53 -25.75 -8.20
C GLU A 419 -6.25 -26.54 -6.92
N GLN A 420 -6.20 -27.89 -6.98
CA GLN A 420 -5.86 -28.70 -5.82
C GLN A 420 -4.39 -28.57 -5.40
N VAL A 421 -3.47 -28.44 -6.36
CA VAL A 421 -2.04 -28.16 -6.05
C VAL A 421 -1.91 -26.86 -5.26
N PHE A 422 -2.55 -25.78 -5.71
CA PHE A 422 -2.52 -24.49 -5.03
C PHE A 422 -3.20 -24.56 -3.64
N LYS A 423 -4.33 -25.24 -3.50
CA LYS A 423 -5.03 -25.36 -2.21
C LYS A 423 -4.26 -26.19 -1.17
N ASN A 424 -3.40 -27.10 -1.61
CA ASN A 424 -2.55 -27.90 -0.72
C ASN A 424 -1.13 -27.30 -0.52
N ALA A 425 -0.84 -26.18 -1.18
CA ALA A 425 0.42 -25.45 -1.00
C ALA A 425 0.37 -24.59 0.27
N THR A 426 1.55 -24.25 0.79
CA THR A 426 1.71 -23.56 2.07
C THR A 426 2.01 -22.08 1.86
N PHE A 427 1.35 -21.22 2.61
CA PHE A 427 1.71 -19.80 2.66
C PHE A 427 2.91 -19.57 3.59
N PRO A 428 3.83 -18.65 3.26
CA PRO A 428 4.91 -18.23 4.15
C PRO A 428 4.38 -17.73 5.50
N HIS A 429 5.11 -17.97 6.59
CA HIS A 429 4.68 -17.62 7.95
C HIS A 429 4.30 -16.14 8.10
N GLU A 430 5.06 -15.21 7.51
CA GLU A 430 4.73 -13.77 7.56
C GLU A 430 3.37 -13.44 6.94
N ILE A 431 2.99 -14.12 5.87
CA ILE A 431 1.71 -13.94 5.17
C ILE A 431 0.58 -14.54 6.00
N VAL A 432 0.81 -15.72 6.61
CA VAL A 432 -0.16 -16.38 7.51
C VAL A 432 -0.48 -15.49 8.71
N GLU A 433 0.53 -14.84 9.32
CA GLU A 433 0.29 -13.86 10.40
C GLU A 433 -0.51 -12.66 9.91
N GLY A 434 -0.26 -12.18 8.69
CA GLY A 434 -1.07 -11.16 8.04
C GLY A 434 -2.53 -11.57 7.89
N PHE A 435 -2.79 -12.78 7.37
CA PHE A 435 -4.15 -13.31 7.22
C PHE A 435 -4.86 -13.54 8.56
N ARG A 436 -4.11 -13.92 9.61
CA ARG A 436 -4.66 -14.01 10.97
C ARG A 436 -5.14 -12.65 11.47
N LYS A 437 -4.43 -11.55 11.16
CA LYS A 437 -4.92 -10.19 11.46
C LYS A 437 -6.24 -9.90 10.76
N ILE A 438 -6.37 -10.26 9.48
CA ILE A 438 -7.62 -10.09 8.71
C ILE A 438 -8.79 -10.81 9.41
N ILE A 439 -8.63 -12.09 9.76
CA ILE A 439 -9.70 -12.90 10.37
C ILE A 439 -10.12 -12.38 11.75
N ARG A 440 -9.17 -11.91 12.55
CA ARG A 440 -9.47 -11.29 13.86
C ARG A 440 -10.21 -9.97 13.69
N ASP A 441 -9.78 -9.18 12.72
CA ASP A 441 -10.33 -7.85 12.47
C ASP A 441 -11.74 -7.88 11.83
N LEU A 442 -12.05 -8.94 11.10
CA LEU A 442 -13.35 -9.21 10.47
C LEU A 442 -14.18 -10.26 11.24
N GLU A 443 -13.89 -10.49 12.52
CA GLU A 443 -14.55 -11.51 13.31
C GLU A 443 -16.08 -11.34 13.37
N GLY A 444 -16.79 -12.47 13.24
CA GLY A 444 -18.25 -12.54 13.34
C GLY A 444 -19.00 -12.10 12.08
N LYS A 445 -18.30 -11.80 10.98
CA LYS A 445 -18.93 -11.39 9.72
C LYS A 445 -18.38 -12.17 8.53
N PRO A 446 -19.23 -12.60 7.57
CA PRO A 446 -18.76 -13.20 6.34
C PRO A 446 -17.86 -12.26 5.53
N ILE A 447 -16.98 -12.86 4.74
CA ILE A 447 -15.93 -12.19 3.98
C ILE A 447 -16.09 -12.53 2.50
N ILE A 448 -15.78 -11.60 1.60
CA ILE A 448 -15.60 -11.87 0.19
C ILE A 448 -14.14 -11.64 -0.21
N VAL A 449 -13.56 -12.63 -0.89
CA VAL A 449 -12.20 -12.61 -1.42
C VAL A 449 -12.29 -12.36 -2.92
N ARG A 450 -11.87 -11.17 -3.36
CA ARG A 450 -11.96 -10.71 -4.75
C ARG A 450 -10.58 -10.65 -5.38
N SER A 451 -10.43 -11.25 -6.55
CA SER A 451 -9.26 -11.06 -7.41
C SER A 451 -9.13 -9.59 -7.84
N SER A 452 -7.94 -9.02 -7.80
CA SER A 452 -7.66 -7.64 -8.24
C SER A 452 -6.45 -7.66 -9.17
N SER A 453 -6.71 -7.89 -10.46
CA SER A 453 -5.68 -8.02 -11.50
C SER A 453 -5.07 -6.66 -11.86
N LEU A 454 -3.78 -6.61 -12.19
CA LEU A 454 -3.15 -5.36 -12.67
C LEU A 454 -3.67 -4.91 -14.05
N LEU A 455 -4.26 -5.82 -14.82
CA LEU A 455 -4.83 -5.54 -16.14
C LEU A 455 -6.31 -5.13 -16.11
N GLU A 456 -7.02 -5.30 -14.99
CA GLU A 456 -8.43 -4.89 -14.85
C GLU A 456 -8.64 -3.41 -15.19
N ASP A 457 -7.67 -2.59 -14.80
CA ASP A 457 -7.59 -1.19 -15.19
C ASP A 457 -6.62 -1.04 -16.36
N SER A 458 -6.88 -1.66 -17.51
CA SER A 458 -6.21 -1.33 -18.77
C SER A 458 -7.26 -0.90 -19.83
N PHE A 459 -7.07 0.28 -20.42
CA PHE A 459 -8.01 0.79 -21.44
C PHE A 459 -8.09 -0.19 -22.60
N GLY A 460 -9.30 -0.62 -22.92
CA GLY A 460 -9.59 -1.54 -24.03
C GLY A 460 -9.69 -3.01 -23.62
N ALA A 461 -9.27 -3.39 -22.41
CA ALA A 461 -9.40 -4.76 -21.90
C ALA A 461 -10.17 -4.78 -20.57
N ALA A 462 -11.50 -4.68 -20.63
CA ALA A 462 -12.32 -4.94 -19.45
C ALA A 462 -12.22 -6.43 -19.09
N PHE A 463 -11.54 -6.75 -17.99
CA PHE A 463 -11.48 -8.09 -17.41
C PHE A 463 -12.71 -8.43 -16.53
N SER A 464 -13.75 -7.60 -16.60
CA SER A 464 -14.97 -7.74 -15.80
C SER A 464 -15.54 -9.16 -15.91
N GLY A 465 -15.68 -9.83 -14.76
CA GLY A 465 -16.27 -11.17 -14.63
C GLY A 465 -15.38 -12.35 -15.06
N LYS A 466 -14.08 -12.17 -15.34
CA LYS A 466 -13.21 -13.28 -15.78
C LYS A 466 -12.45 -13.99 -14.66
N TYR A 467 -12.32 -13.33 -13.51
CA TYR A 467 -11.60 -13.86 -12.35
C TYR A 467 -12.56 -14.12 -11.19
N LYS A 468 -12.25 -15.13 -10.38
CA LYS A 468 -13.12 -15.60 -9.29
C LYS A 468 -13.24 -14.57 -8.16
N SER A 469 -14.45 -14.45 -7.61
CA SER A 469 -14.70 -13.82 -6.31
C SER A 469 -15.41 -14.83 -5.42
N LEU A 470 -14.85 -15.12 -4.24
CA LEU A 470 -15.28 -16.22 -3.39
C LEU A 470 -15.80 -15.69 -2.07
N PHE A 471 -16.99 -16.12 -1.66
CA PHE A 471 -17.52 -15.79 -0.33
C PHE A 471 -17.06 -16.84 0.68
N VAL A 472 -16.61 -16.36 1.83
CA VAL A 472 -16.18 -17.15 2.98
C VAL A 472 -17.12 -16.82 4.14
N PRO A 473 -17.90 -17.78 4.65
CA PRO A 473 -18.84 -17.54 5.76
C PRO A 473 -18.17 -17.02 7.05
N ASN A 474 -16.88 -17.29 7.22
CA ASN A 474 -16.07 -16.81 8.34
C ASN A 474 -16.61 -17.23 9.72
N VAL A 475 -17.01 -18.50 9.85
CA VAL A 475 -17.55 -19.09 11.09
C VAL A 475 -16.65 -20.22 11.61
N GLY A 476 -16.63 -20.40 12.92
CA GLY A 476 -15.84 -21.45 13.59
C GLY A 476 -14.68 -20.90 14.42
N SER A 477 -13.72 -21.75 14.73
CA SER A 477 -12.51 -21.33 15.46
C SER A 477 -11.63 -20.38 14.63
N GLU A 478 -10.69 -19.68 15.26
CA GLU A 478 -9.73 -18.82 14.54
C GLU A 478 -8.98 -19.58 13.45
N GLU A 479 -8.52 -20.81 13.74
CA GLU A 479 -7.80 -21.66 12.79
C GLU A 479 -8.68 -22.17 11.65
N GLU A 480 -9.95 -22.51 11.91
CA GLU A 480 -10.90 -22.91 10.86
C GLU A 480 -11.18 -21.74 9.89
N ARG A 481 -11.35 -20.53 10.44
CA ARG A 481 -11.58 -19.31 9.66
C ARG A 481 -10.34 -18.92 8.85
N LEU A 482 -9.15 -19.04 9.46
CA LEU A 482 -7.87 -18.81 8.80
C LEU A 482 -7.65 -19.78 7.64
N SER A 483 -7.90 -21.08 7.86
CA SER A 483 -7.84 -22.10 6.80
C SER A 483 -8.78 -21.77 5.65
N ALA A 484 -10.04 -21.41 5.94
CA ALA A 484 -11.02 -21.07 4.90
C ALA A 484 -10.62 -19.84 4.07
N LEU A 485 -10.01 -18.83 4.70
CA LEU A 485 -9.48 -17.67 3.98
C LEU A 485 -8.28 -18.04 3.11
N MET A 486 -7.34 -18.83 3.64
CA MET A 486 -6.18 -19.30 2.88
C MET A 486 -6.62 -20.14 1.67
N ASP A 487 -7.58 -21.03 1.84
CA ASP A 487 -8.16 -21.84 0.76
C ASP A 487 -8.78 -20.97 -0.34
N ALA A 488 -9.53 -19.95 0.05
CA ALA A 488 -10.15 -19.01 -0.90
C ALA A 488 -9.10 -18.19 -1.66
N ILE A 489 -8.05 -17.70 -0.99
CA ILE A 489 -6.96 -16.94 -1.64
C ILE A 489 -6.16 -17.85 -2.59
N ALA A 490 -5.85 -19.07 -2.17
CA ALA A 490 -5.14 -20.05 -3.02
C ALA A 490 -5.94 -20.38 -4.29
N GLU A 491 -7.27 -20.52 -4.17
CA GLU A 491 -8.14 -20.74 -5.32
C GLU A 491 -8.23 -19.51 -6.24
N VAL A 492 -8.25 -18.30 -5.69
CA VAL A 492 -8.14 -17.06 -6.48
C VAL A 492 -6.81 -17.03 -7.25
N TYR A 493 -5.69 -17.40 -6.62
CA TYR A 493 -4.40 -17.50 -7.31
C TYR A 493 -4.41 -18.53 -8.43
N ALA A 494 -4.93 -19.73 -8.18
CA ALA A 494 -5.08 -20.77 -9.20
C ALA A 494 -5.94 -20.30 -10.38
N SER A 495 -6.98 -19.48 -10.13
CA SER A 495 -7.85 -18.94 -11.19
C SER A 495 -7.10 -18.02 -12.18
N THR A 496 -5.97 -17.42 -11.77
CA THR A 496 -5.12 -16.58 -12.65
C THR A 496 -4.54 -17.38 -13.82
N PHE A 497 -4.35 -18.69 -13.61
CA PHE A 497 -3.83 -19.65 -14.59
C PHE A 497 -4.97 -20.42 -15.29
N GLY A 498 -6.21 -20.00 -15.07
CA GLY A 498 -7.38 -20.61 -15.68
C GLY A 498 -7.48 -20.37 -17.20
N PRO A 499 -8.31 -21.18 -17.88
CA PRO A 499 -8.49 -21.10 -19.32
C PRO A 499 -9.02 -19.73 -19.76
N ASP A 500 -10.05 -19.19 -19.10
CA ASP A 500 -10.73 -17.97 -19.56
C ASP A 500 -9.85 -16.71 -19.44
N PRO A 501 -9.10 -16.47 -18.34
CA PRO A 501 -8.15 -15.36 -18.28
C PRO A 501 -6.98 -15.47 -19.25
N ILE A 502 -6.48 -16.69 -19.50
CA ILE A 502 -5.38 -16.93 -20.47
C ILE A 502 -5.87 -16.69 -21.89
N GLU A 503 -7.02 -17.25 -22.26
CA GLU A 503 -7.63 -17.13 -23.59
C GLU A 503 -7.92 -15.67 -23.91
N TYR A 504 -8.48 -14.92 -22.94
CA TYR A 504 -8.70 -13.50 -23.09
C TYR A 504 -7.41 -12.69 -23.33
N ARG A 505 -6.35 -12.96 -22.55
CA ARG A 505 -5.06 -12.30 -22.75
C ARG A 505 -4.47 -12.66 -24.12
N ARG A 506 -4.62 -13.91 -24.57
CA ARG A 506 -4.16 -14.37 -25.87
C ARG A 506 -4.86 -13.63 -27.01
N GLU A 507 -6.18 -13.50 -26.97
CA GLU A 507 -6.97 -12.76 -27.98
C GLU A 507 -6.59 -11.27 -28.08
N ARG A 508 -6.07 -10.69 -26.99
CA ARG A 508 -5.70 -9.27 -26.89
C ARG A 508 -4.20 -9.01 -27.02
N GLY A 509 -3.38 -10.05 -27.23
CA GLY A 509 -1.92 -9.89 -27.31
C GLY A 509 -1.25 -9.53 -25.98
N LEU A 510 -1.87 -9.87 -24.84
CA LEU A 510 -1.43 -9.57 -23.49
C LEU A 510 -0.82 -10.79 -22.76
N LEU A 511 -0.51 -11.87 -23.49
CA LEU A 511 -0.08 -13.15 -22.89
C LEU A 511 1.29 -13.04 -22.18
N ASP A 512 2.20 -12.23 -22.73
CA ASP A 512 3.53 -12.01 -22.18
C ASP A 512 3.59 -10.87 -21.17
N PHE A 513 2.46 -10.21 -20.92
CA PHE A 513 2.36 -9.30 -19.78
C PHE A 513 2.51 -10.10 -18.48
N SER A 514 3.37 -9.63 -17.58
CA SER A 514 3.53 -10.21 -16.25
C SER A 514 2.29 -9.91 -15.43
N GLU A 515 1.32 -10.81 -15.51
CA GLU A 515 0.09 -10.72 -14.72
C GLU A 515 0.41 -11.01 -13.26
N GLU A 516 0.29 -10.00 -12.41
CA GLU A 516 0.30 -10.16 -10.97
C GLU A 516 -1.12 -9.96 -10.43
N MET A 517 -1.46 -10.69 -9.37
CA MET A 517 -2.81 -10.72 -8.83
C MET A 517 -2.81 -10.19 -7.39
N GLY A 518 -3.29 -8.96 -7.22
CA GLY A 518 -3.69 -8.47 -5.92
C GLY A 518 -4.97 -9.18 -5.44
N VAL A 519 -5.22 -9.18 -4.14
CA VAL A 519 -6.48 -9.72 -3.58
C VAL A 519 -7.11 -8.70 -2.66
N LEU A 520 -8.38 -8.39 -2.92
CA LEU A 520 -9.20 -7.51 -2.11
C LEU A 520 -10.08 -8.37 -1.21
N VAL A 521 -9.86 -8.31 0.09
CA VAL A 521 -10.62 -9.05 1.10
C VAL A 521 -11.55 -8.09 1.81
N GLN A 522 -12.86 -8.28 1.70
CA GLN A 522 -13.85 -7.33 2.22
C GLN A 522 -14.88 -8.00 3.10
N GLU A 523 -15.40 -7.25 4.07
CA GLU A 523 -16.63 -7.61 4.77
C GLU A 523 -17.79 -7.72 3.78
N VAL A 524 -18.58 -8.80 3.88
CA VAL A 524 -19.84 -8.91 3.15
C VAL A 524 -20.88 -8.03 3.83
N VAL A 525 -21.45 -7.10 3.07
CA VAL A 525 -22.55 -6.24 3.54
C VAL A 525 -23.81 -7.07 3.72
N GLY A 526 -24.43 -7.00 4.89
CA GLY A 526 -25.70 -7.67 5.13
C GLY A 526 -26.11 -7.78 6.59
N LYS A 527 -27.23 -8.48 6.80
CA LYS A 527 -27.75 -8.85 8.12
C LYS A 527 -27.90 -10.35 8.21
N GLN A 528 -27.78 -10.85 9.44
CA GLN A 528 -28.13 -12.23 9.74
C GLN A 528 -29.64 -12.35 9.96
N ILE A 529 -30.29 -13.26 9.25
CA ILE A 529 -31.70 -13.61 9.39
C ILE A 529 -31.79 -15.12 9.54
N GLY A 530 -32.29 -15.60 10.68
CA GLY A 530 -32.13 -16.99 11.08
C GLY A 530 -30.66 -17.44 11.06
N HIS A 531 -30.35 -18.47 10.28
CA HIS A 531 -28.96 -18.96 10.04
C HIS A 531 -28.36 -18.52 8.71
N TYR A 532 -28.99 -17.58 8.02
CA TYR A 532 -28.51 -17.03 6.75
C TYR A 532 -27.94 -15.61 6.96
N PHE A 533 -26.95 -15.24 6.18
CA PHE A 533 -26.40 -13.90 6.12
C PHE A 533 -26.45 -13.38 4.68
N MET A 534 -27.01 -12.19 4.50
CA MET A 534 -27.16 -11.58 3.17
C MET A 534 -27.45 -10.08 3.26
N PRO A 535 -27.13 -9.31 2.21
CA PRO A 535 -27.74 -8.01 2.03
C PRO A 535 -29.23 -8.16 1.74
N VAL A 536 -29.98 -7.11 2.06
CA VAL A 536 -31.41 -7.02 1.76
C VAL A 536 -31.62 -7.02 0.25
N PHE A 537 -30.80 -6.23 -0.44
CA PHE A 537 -30.69 -6.23 -1.89
C PHE A 537 -29.29 -5.82 -2.30
N ALA A 538 -28.89 -6.23 -3.50
CA ALA A 538 -27.62 -5.87 -4.10
C ALA A 538 -27.80 -5.70 -5.61
N GLY A 539 -26.80 -5.13 -6.26
CA GLY A 539 -26.90 -4.87 -7.68
C GLY A 539 -25.64 -4.34 -8.32
N VAL A 540 -25.76 -4.12 -9.63
CA VAL A 540 -24.74 -3.48 -10.46
C VAL A 540 -25.36 -2.29 -11.16
N ALA A 541 -24.67 -1.16 -11.13
CA ALA A 541 -25.07 0.10 -11.71
C ALA A 541 -24.08 0.53 -12.78
N PHE A 542 -24.58 0.93 -13.93
CA PHE A 542 -23.82 1.31 -15.11
C PHE A 542 -24.14 2.77 -15.44
N SER A 543 -23.11 3.60 -15.53
CA SER A 543 -23.30 5.02 -15.88
C SER A 543 -23.79 5.17 -17.33
N ARG A 544 -23.44 4.20 -18.20
CA ARG A 544 -23.95 4.10 -19.56
C ARG A 544 -24.79 2.85 -19.78
N ASN A 545 -25.99 3.05 -20.30
CA ASN A 545 -26.90 1.98 -20.68
C ASN A 545 -26.63 1.52 -22.12
N GLU A 546 -26.07 0.32 -22.29
CA GLU A 546 -25.94 -0.33 -23.60
C GLU A 546 -27.20 -1.13 -24.00
N PHE A 547 -28.18 -1.27 -23.11
CA PHE A 547 -29.44 -1.99 -23.31
C PHE A 547 -30.65 -1.04 -23.23
N SER A 548 -30.91 -0.29 -24.30
CA SER A 548 -32.11 0.58 -24.38
C SER A 548 -33.35 -0.22 -24.79
N TRP A 549 -34.20 -0.59 -23.83
CA TRP A 549 -35.50 -1.24 -24.08
C TRP A 549 -36.61 -0.27 -24.53
N SER A 550 -36.33 1.04 -24.56
CA SER A 550 -37.23 2.07 -25.06
C SER A 550 -36.43 3.12 -25.84
N PRO A 551 -36.93 3.63 -26.97
CA PRO A 551 -36.26 4.70 -27.72
C PRO A 551 -36.15 6.03 -26.95
N ARG A 552 -36.85 6.14 -25.81
CA ARG A 552 -36.80 7.31 -24.92
C ARG A 552 -35.67 7.22 -23.88
N ILE A 553 -34.98 6.08 -23.77
CA ILE A 553 -33.84 5.87 -22.88
C ILE A 553 -32.55 6.06 -23.68
N ARG A 554 -31.81 7.11 -23.32
CA ARG A 554 -30.49 7.40 -23.89
C ARG A 554 -29.41 6.59 -23.17
N ARG A 555 -28.23 6.48 -23.77
CA ARG A 555 -27.10 5.77 -23.16
C ARG A 555 -26.72 6.42 -21.84
N GLU A 556 -26.72 7.74 -21.77
CA GLU A 556 -26.34 8.54 -20.59
C GLU A 556 -27.40 8.50 -19.48
N ASP A 557 -28.57 7.89 -19.73
CA ASP A 557 -29.60 7.77 -18.70
C ASP A 557 -29.26 6.67 -17.67
N GLY A 558 -28.23 5.85 -17.93
CA GLY A 558 -27.71 4.82 -17.02
C GLY A 558 -28.66 3.63 -16.83
N MET A 559 -28.15 2.57 -16.20
CA MET A 559 -28.90 1.35 -15.92
C MET A 559 -28.50 0.78 -14.56
N VAL A 560 -29.47 0.31 -13.79
CA VAL A 560 -29.26 -0.43 -12.54
C VAL A 560 -29.92 -1.81 -12.67
N ARG A 561 -29.19 -2.85 -12.30
CA ARG A 561 -29.66 -4.24 -12.18
C ARG A 561 -29.73 -4.59 -10.70
N LEU A 562 -30.90 -5.01 -10.22
CA LEU A 562 -31.17 -5.28 -8.80
C LEU A 562 -31.67 -6.71 -8.59
N VAL A 563 -31.20 -7.31 -7.50
CA VAL A 563 -31.63 -8.62 -7.01
C VAL A 563 -31.79 -8.60 -5.49
N PRO A 564 -32.71 -9.40 -4.92
CA PRO A 564 -32.72 -9.70 -3.50
C PRO A 564 -31.50 -10.54 -3.11
N GLY A 565 -31.03 -10.42 -1.87
CA GLY A 565 -29.87 -11.18 -1.40
C GLY A 565 -28.56 -10.75 -2.07
N LEU A 566 -27.59 -11.67 -2.15
CA LEU A 566 -26.25 -11.41 -2.70
C LEU A 566 -26.30 -10.95 -4.17
N GLY A 567 -25.37 -10.07 -4.54
CA GLY A 567 -25.29 -9.47 -5.88
C GLY A 567 -24.81 -10.40 -7.00
N THR A 568 -24.50 -11.66 -6.70
CA THR A 568 -24.02 -12.67 -7.65
C THR A 568 -24.95 -12.78 -8.86
N ARG A 569 -26.26 -12.83 -8.65
CA ARG A 569 -27.27 -12.94 -9.73
C ARG A 569 -27.45 -11.65 -10.55
N ALA A 570 -26.95 -10.51 -10.06
CA ALA A 570 -26.95 -9.25 -10.81
C ALA A 570 -25.73 -9.16 -11.75
N VAL A 571 -24.59 -9.70 -11.29
CA VAL A 571 -23.33 -9.78 -12.05
C VAL A 571 -23.40 -10.91 -13.08
N ASP A 572 -23.70 -12.12 -12.63
CA ASP A 572 -23.73 -13.32 -13.46
C ASP A 572 -25.06 -13.46 -14.19
N ARG A 573 -24.99 -13.83 -15.48
CA ARG A 573 -26.19 -14.15 -16.26
C ARG A 573 -26.62 -15.57 -15.98
N VAL A 574 -27.57 -15.73 -15.08
CA VAL A 574 -28.25 -16.99 -14.80
C VAL A 574 -29.44 -17.19 -15.73
N GLY A 575 -29.54 -18.38 -16.33
CA GLY A 575 -30.57 -18.67 -17.34
C GLY A 575 -31.97 -18.93 -16.78
N ASN A 576 -32.12 -19.07 -15.46
CA ASN A 576 -33.35 -19.49 -14.80
C ASN A 576 -34.02 -18.42 -13.93
N ASP A 577 -33.58 -17.15 -14.01
CA ASP A 577 -34.06 -16.08 -13.14
C ASP A 577 -33.81 -14.70 -13.76
N TYR A 578 -34.49 -13.67 -13.25
CA TYR A 578 -34.51 -12.35 -13.87
C TYR A 578 -34.19 -11.25 -12.87
N PRO A 579 -33.13 -10.44 -13.08
CA PRO A 579 -32.89 -9.26 -12.28
C PRO A 579 -33.87 -8.14 -12.67
N ILE A 580 -34.19 -7.27 -11.72
CA ILE A 580 -35.00 -6.07 -11.98
C ILE A 580 -34.10 -5.00 -12.62
N LEU A 581 -34.47 -4.53 -13.80
CA LEU A 581 -33.76 -3.48 -14.53
C LEU A 581 -34.50 -2.14 -14.40
N VAL A 582 -33.77 -1.08 -14.06
CA VAL A 582 -34.29 0.29 -13.99
C VAL A 582 -33.28 1.28 -14.52
N SER A 583 -33.75 2.33 -15.22
CA SER A 583 -32.90 3.46 -15.59
C SER A 583 -33.04 4.56 -14.54
N PRO A 584 -31.97 4.95 -13.82
CA PRO A 584 -32.05 5.96 -12.76
C PRO A 584 -32.60 7.32 -13.23
N ASN A 585 -32.30 7.72 -14.47
CA ASN A 585 -32.80 8.98 -15.04
C ASN A 585 -34.21 8.88 -15.63
N ARG A 586 -34.71 7.66 -15.88
CA ARG A 586 -36.02 7.39 -16.50
C ARG A 586 -36.75 6.22 -15.82
N PRO A 587 -37.02 6.28 -14.50
CA PRO A 587 -37.52 5.13 -13.76
C PRO A 587 -38.93 4.67 -14.17
N ASN A 588 -39.74 5.58 -14.69
CA ASN A 588 -41.10 5.28 -15.16
C ASN A 588 -41.13 4.42 -16.44
N LEU A 589 -39.99 4.28 -17.14
CA LEU A 589 -39.88 3.44 -18.33
C LEU A 589 -39.41 2.04 -17.93
N ARG A 590 -40.35 1.21 -17.50
CA ARG A 590 -40.09 -0.20 -17.13
C ARG A 590 -39.80 -1.05 -18.37
N VAL A 591 -39.03 -2.13 -18.19
CA VAL A 591 -38.80 -3.15 -19.21
C VAL A 591 -40.11 -3.88 -19.53
N ASN A 592 -40.78 -4.36 -18.48
CA ASN A 592 -42.03 -5.10 -18.57
C ASN A 592 -43.19 -4.14 -18.25
N THR A 593 -44.02 -3.83 -19.24
CA THR A 593 -45.14 -2.90 -19.06
C THR A 593 -46.42 -3.60 -18.61
N LEU A 594 -46.62 -4.86 -18.99
CA LEU A 594 -47.79 -5.62 -18.58
C LEU A 594 -47.57 -6.20 -17.18
N ILE A 595 -48.61 -6.19 -16.36
CA ILE A 595 -48.54 -6.76 -15.00
C ILE A 595 -48.20 -8.26 -15.06
N SER A 596 -48.80 -9.00 -16.00
CA SER A 596 -48.50 -10.42 -16.21
C SER A 596 -47.01 -10.67 -16.49
N GLU A 597 -46.38 -9.82 -17.31
CA GLU A 597 -44.94 -9.89 -17.59
C GLU A 597 -44.10 -9.52 -16.36
N GLN A 598 -44.51 -8.51 -15.58
CA GLN A 598 -43.81 -8.16 -14.34
C GLN A 598 -43.82 -9.31 -13.33
N VAL A 599 -44.93 -10.04 -13.21
CA VAL A 599 -45.03 -11.22 -12.33
C VAL A 599 -44.22 -12.40 -12.87
N GLN A 600 -44.26 -12.63 -14.19
CA GLN A 600 -43.54 -13.72 -14.85
C GLN A 600 -42.02 -13.55 -14.80
N TYR A 601 -41.54 -12.32 -15.04
CA TYR A 601 -40.12 -11.96 -15.10
C TYR A 601 -39.64 -11.25 -13.83
N SER A 602 -40.27 -11.55 -12.69
CA SER A 602 -39.77 -11.12 -11.38
C SER A 602 -38.72 -12.10 -10.85
N PRO A 603 -37.74 -11.64 -10.04
CA PRO A 603 -36.81 -12.53 -9.38
C PRO A 603 -37.55 -13.56 -8.53
N ARG A 604 -37.18 -14.84 -8.67
CA ARG A 604 -37.74 -15.94 -7.86
C ARG A 604 -36.74 -16.48 -6.83
N TYR A 605 -35.46 -16.39 -7.14
CA TYR A 605 -34.42 -16.92 -6.30
C TYR A 605 -33.52 -15.81 -5.75
N MET A 606 -32.91 -16.09 -4.61
CA MET A 606 -31.85 -15.26 -4.06
C MET A 606 -30.71 -16.11 -3.54
N ASP A 607 -29.49 -15.60 -3.70
CA ASP A 607 -28.29 -16.23 -3.18
C ASP A 607 -28.00 -15.70 -1.77
N VAL A 608 -27.72 -16.60 -0.83
CA VAL A 608 -27.53 -16.31 0.59
C VAL A 608 -26.33 -17.08 1.14
N ILE A 609 -25.69 -16.57 2.19
CA ILE A 609 -24.63 -17.30 2.90
C ILE A 609 -25.28 -18.09 4.04
N ASN A 610 -25.30 -19.42 3.94
CA ASN A 610 -25.78 -20.27 5.02
C ASN A 610 -24.65 -20.52 6.03
N LEU A 611 -24.81 -19.98 7.25
CA LEU A 611 -23.80 -20.06 8.30
C LEU A 611 -23.70 -21.46 8.94
N LYS A 612 -24.72 -22.33 8.77
CA LYS A 612 -24.71 -23.71 9.26
C LYS A 612 -23.99 -24.65 8.28
N SER A 613 -24.36 -24.62 7.00
CA SER A 613 -23.72 -25.45 5.97
C SER A 613 -22.35 -24.90 5.55
N LYS A 614 -22.05 -23.65 5.91
CA LYS A 614 -20.81 -22.92 5.55
C LYS A 614 -20.64 -22.77 4.04
N ALA A 615 -21.75 -22.58 3.32
CA ALA A 615 -21.76 -22.43 1.87
C ALA A 615 -22.72 -21.32 1.40
N ILE A 616 -22.54 -20.87 0.16
CA ILE A 616 -23.56 -20.10 -0.54
C ILE A 616 -24.64 -21.05 -1.00
N GLU A 617 -25.90 -20.69 -0.77
CA GLU A 617 -27.07 -21.44 -1.20
C GLU A 617 -28.01 -20.51 -1.97
N THR A 618 -28.67 -21.07 -2.98
CA THR A 618 -29.76 -20.41 -3.70
C THR A 618 -31.08 -20.88 -3.10
N VAL A 619 -31.90 -19.95 -2.61
CA VAL A 619 -33.19 -20.23 -1.96
C VAL A 619 -34.33 -19.57 -2.74
N ASP A 620 -35.55 -20.09 -2.60
CA ASP A 620 -36.76 -19.40 -3.09
C ASP A 620 -36.98 -18.14 -2.24
N ALA A 621 -36.93 -16.98 -2.88
CA ALA A 621 -36.98 -15.70 -2.18
C ALA A 621 -38.38 -15.44 -1.57
N ILE A 622 -39.44 -15.90 -2.22
CA ILE A 622 -40.81 -15.67 -1.74
C ILE A 622 -41.12 -16.54 -0.51
N GLU A 623 -40.74 -17.81 -0.55
CA GLU A 623 -40.86 -18.70 0.61
C GLU A 623 -40.05 -18.18 1.79
N PHE A 624 -38.82 -17.73 1.53
CA PHE A 624 -37.98 -17.11 2.55
C PHE A 624 -38.63 -15.87 3.18
N PHE A 625 -39.13 -14.95 2.37
CA PHE A 625 -39.77 -13.74 2.87
C PHE A 625 -41.03 -14.04 3.69
N ARG A 626 -41.77 -15.11 3.36
CA ARG A 626 -42.89 -15.58 4.18
C ARG A 626 -42.43 -16.15 5.50
N GLU A 627 -41.37 -16.94 5.51
CA GLU A 627 -40.83 -17.56 6.74
C GLU A 627 -40.30 -16.48 7.70
N TYR A 628 -39.53 -15.53 7.19
CA TYR A 628 -38.80 -14.53 7.99
C TYR A 628 -39.40 -13.12 7.90
N SER A 629 -40.68 -12.97 7.58
CA SER A 629 -41.32 -11.66 7.32
C SER A 629 -41.19 -10.65 8.47
N GLU A 630 -41.12 -11.14 9.71
CA GLU A 630 -41.02 -10.31 10.92
C GLU A 630 -39.58 -9.87 11.23
N GLU A 631 -38.59 -10.64 10.78
CA GLU A 631 -37.16 -10.37 10.98
C GLU A 631 -36.56 -9.58 9.80
N PHE A 632 -37.16 -9.70 8.60
CA PHE A 632 -36.63 -9.11 7.39
C PHE A 632 -36.80 -7.58 7.37
N PRO A 633 -35.71 -6.81 7.23
CA PRO A 633 -35.75 -5.35 7.33
C PRO A 633 -36.43 -4.71 6.11
N LYS A 634 -37.46 -3.90 6.37
CA LYS A 634 -38.16 -3.08 5.36
C LYS A 634 -38.61 -3.88 4.12
N LEU A 635 -39.15 -5.09 4.35
CA LEU A 635 -39.62 -5.98 3.27
C LEU A 635 -40.59 -5.29 2.32
N GLU A 636 -41.40 -4.36 2.81
CA GLU A 636 -42.33 -3.54 2.04
C GLU A 636 -41.66 -2.76 0.89
N ASN A 637 -40.35 -2.51 0.96
CA ASN A 637 -39.62 -1.82 -0.10
C ASN A 637 -39.28 -2.73 -1.28
N LEU A 638 -39.23 -4.05 -1.08
CA LEU A 638 -38.77 -5.04 -2.05
C LEU A 638 -39.93 -5.67 -2.82
N VAL A 639 -41.05 -5.89 -2.14
CA VAL A 639 -42.18 -6.67 -2.67
C VAL A 639 -43.41 -5.84 -2.97
N SER A 640 -44.26 -6.35 -3.84
CA SER A 640 -45.63 -5.93 -4.06
C SER A 640 -46.56 -7.14 -3.90
N VAL A 641 -47.83 -6.89 -3.58
CA VAL A 641 -48.85 -7.93 -3.45
C VAL A 641 -49.60 -8.05 -4.78
N TYR A 642 -49.67 -9.27 -5.31
CA TYR A 642 -50.47 -9.56 -6.50
C TYR A 642 -51.90 -9.92 -6.11
N LYS A 643 -52.86 -9.09 -6.52
CA LYS A 643 -54.29 -9.28 -6.20
C LYS A 643 -55.17 -8.72 -7.30
N ASP A 644 -56.20 -9.46 -7.70
CA ASP A 644 -57.18 -9.07 -8.72
C ASP A 644 -56.54 -8.56 -10.03
N ASP A 645 -55.53 -9.29 -10.53
CA ASP A 645 -54.70 -8.95 -11.71
C ASP A 645 -53.99 -7.59 -11.63
N ARG A 646 -53.71 -7.13 -10.42
CA ARG A 646 -52.99 -5.87 -10.14
C ARG A 646 -51.89 -6.11 -9.13
N LEU A 647 -50.82 -5.32 -9.25
CA LEU A 647 -49.80 -5.20 -8.22
C LEU A 647 -50.16 -4.04 -7.31
N VAL A 648 -50.26 -4.33 -6.01
CA VAL A 648 -50.61 -3.38 -4.97
C VAL A 648 -49.41 -3.24 -4.03
N GLU A 649 -49.12 -2.01 -3.62
CA GLU A 649 -48.06 -1.75 -2.65
C GLU A 649 -48.46 -2.27 -1.25
N PRO A 650 -47.54 -2.92 -0.52
CA PRO A 650 -47.80 -3.34 0.84
C PRO A 650 -48.09 -2.14 1.74
N ASN A 651 -49.04 -2.32 2.66
CA ASN A 651 -49.39 -1.36 3.70
C ASN A 651 -49.20 -1.98 5.10
N ILE A 652 -49.41 -1.18 6.15
CA ILE A 652 -49.21 -1.62 7.55
C ILE A 652 -50.08 -2.84 7.94
N LEU A 653 -51.19 -3.06 7.24
CA LEU A 653 -52.12 -4.18 7.50
C LEU A 653 -51.82 -5.43 6.66
N THR A 654 -50.78 -5.40 5.83
CA THR A 654 -50.43 -6.50 4.92
C THR A 654 -49.81 -7.66 5.69
N ASP A 655 -50.46 -8.83 5.67
CA ASP A 655 -49.92 -10.07 6.24
C ASP A 655 -49.08 -10.79 5.19
N PHE A 656 -47.77 -10.48 5.15
CA PHE A 656 -46.83 -11.04 4.17
C PHE A 656 -46.80 -12.58 4.14
N LYS A 657 -47.21 -13.26 5.21
CA LYS A 657 -47.23 -14.74 5.28
C LYS A 657 -48.32 -15.36 4.41
N LYS A 658 -49.41 -14.65 4.12
CA LYS A 658 -50.60 -15.18 3.44
C LYS A 658 -50.84 -14.60 2.06
N GLU A 659 -50.23 -13.46 1.76
CA GLU A 659 -50.41 -12.77 0.49
C GLU A 659 -49.54 -13.37 -0.62
N ASP A 660 -49.94 -13.12 -1.88
CA ASP A 660 -49.15 -13.50 -3.05
C ASP A 660 -48.10 -12.41 -3.34
N LEU A 661 -46.85 -12.67 -2.97
CA LEU A 661 -45.78 -11.69 -3.02
C LEU A 661 -45.03 -11.77 -4.35
N VAL A 662 -44.69 -10.60 -4.89
CA VAL A 662 -43.92 -10.45 -6.13
C VAL A 662 -42.81 -9.44 -5.89
N ILE A 663 -41.57 -9.77 -6.27
CA ILE A 663 -40.42 -8.89 -6.09
C ILE A 663 -40.41 -7.83 -7.19
N THR A 664 -40.53 -6.55 -6.82
CA THR A 664 -40.66 -5.44 -7.77
C THR A 664 -39.78 -4.24 -7.45
N PHE A 665 -39.39 -4.06 -6.18
CA PHE A 665 -38.70 -2.87 -5.67
C PHE A 665 -39.46 -1.54 -5.87
N ASN A 666 -40.77 -1.56 -6.11
CA ASN A 666 -41.54 -0.35 -6.42
C ASN A 666 -41.45 0.71 -5.31
N ASN A 667 -41.68 0.31 -4.06
CA ASN A 667 -41.56 1.19 -2.90
C ASN A 667 -40.12 1.70 -2.71
N LEU A 668 -39.08 0.88 -2.99
CA LEU A 668 -37.68 1.35 -2.99
C LEU A 668 -37.48 2.49 -4.01
N PHE A 669 -38.04 2.37 -5.21
CA PHE A 669 -37.88 3.36 -6.27
C PHE A 669 -38.70 4.64 -6.06
N GLU A 670 -39.91 4.53 -5.51
CA GLU A 670 -40.87 5.63 -5.45
C GLU A 670 -40.89 6.33 -4.08
N LYS A 671 -40.63 5.59 -2.99
CA LYS A 671 -40.74 6.11 -1.61
C LYS A 671 -39.40 6.40 -0.94
N THR A 672 -38.28 6.04 -1.58
CA THR A 672 -36.93 6.31 -1.06
C THR A 672 -36.13 7.17 -2.04
N ASN A 673 -34.99 7.71 -1.59
CA ASN A 673 -34.08 8.46 -2.43
C ASN A 673 -33.06 7.57 -3.18
N PHE A 674 -33.22 6.25 -3.17
CA PHE A 674 -32.26 5.30 -3.76
C PHE A 674 -31.87 5.65 -5.20
N LEU A 675 -32.84 5.87 -6.09
CA LEU A 675 -32.56 6.16 -7.49
C LEU A 675 -31.84 7.49 -7.70
N GLU A 676 -32.19 8.52 -6.92
CA GLU A 676 -31.51 9.82 -6.98
C GLU A 676 -30.08 9.70 -6.44
N LYS A 677 -29.85 8.93 -5.36
CA LYS A 677 -28.49 8.60 -4.88
C LYS A 677 -27.68 7.90 -5.97
N MET A 678 -28.21 6.83 -6.57
CA MET A 678 -27.50 6.08 -7.62
C MET A 678 -27.17 6.94 -8.83
N LYS A 679 -28.13 7.73 -9.31
CA LYS A 679 -27.91 8.70 -10.38
C LYS A 679 -26.78 9.67 -10.05
N ARG A 680 -26.76 10.20 -8.81
CA ARG A 680 -25.74 11.14 -8.37
C ARG A 680 -24.36 10.51 -8.25
N ILE A 681 -24.27 9.29 -7.72
CA ILE A 681 -23.04 8.50 -7.65
C ILE A 681 -22.47 8.26 -9.04
N LEU A 682 -23.27 7.71 -9.96
CA LEU A 682 -22.82 7.38 -11.32
C LEU A 682 -22.36 8.64 -12.08
N TYR A 683 -23.15 9.71 -12.00
CA TYR A 683 -22.80 10.98 -12.65
C TYR A 683 -21.51 11.58 -12.08
N LEU A 684 -21.35 11.57 -10.75
CA LEU A 684 -20.17 12.11 -10.10
C LEU A 684 -18.92 11.31 -10.51
N LEU A 685 -18.98 9.99 -10.39
CA LEU A 685 -17.84 9.11 -10.71
C LEU A 685 -17.45 9.21 -12.18
N GLU A 686 -18.41 9.11 -13.13
CA GLU A 686 -18.11 9.26 -14.57
C GLU A 686 -17.51 10.64 -14.87
N ASN A 687 -18.04 11.72 -14.28
CA ASN A 687 -17.53 13.07 -14.51
C ASN A 687 -16.11 13.27 -13.97
N LYS A 688 -15.81 12.76 -12.77
CA LYS A 688 -14.49 12.92 -12.13
C LYS A 688 -13.42 12.01 -12.75
N ILE A 689 -13.78 10.78 -13.10
CA ILE A 689 -12.86 9.81 -13.69
C ILE A 689 -12.67 10.06 -15.19
N GLY A 690 -13.69 10.62 -15.86
CA GLY A 690 -13.65 10.97 -17.29
C GLY A 690 -13.99 9.82 -18.23
N THR A 691 -14.46 8.69 -17.69
CA THR A 691 -14.86 7.49 -18.43
C THR A 691 -16.16 6.92 -17.88
N PRO A 692 -16.90 6.10 -18.66
CA PRO A 692 -18.00 5.32 -18.12
C PRO A 692 -17.56 4.49 -16.92
N VAL A 693 -18.45 4.33 -15.95
CA VAL A 693 -18.18 3.57 -14.72
C VAL A 693 -19.26 2.53 -14.46
N ASP A 694 -18.81 1.41 -13.93
CA ASP A 694 -19.65 0.30 -13.47
C ASP A 694 -19.40 0.13 -11.97
N VAL A 695 -20.47 0.07 -11.18
CA VAL A 695 -20.41 0.06 -9.71
C VAL A 695 -21.23 -1.10 -9.18
N GLU A 696 -20.58 -2.00 -8.44
CA GLU A 696 -21.26 -2.98 -7.59
C GLU A 696 -21.66 -2.31 -6.26
N PHE A 697 -22.88 -2.55 -5.80
CA PHE A 697 -23.39 -1.99 -4.55
C PHE A 697 -24.22 -3.02 -3.78
N ALA A 698 -24.37 -2.81 -2.48
CA ALA A 698 -25.21 -3.62 -1.61
C ALA A 698 -25.91 -2.77 -0.54
N SER A 699 -27.03 -3.26 -0.01
CA SER A 699 -27.71 -2.61 1.12
C SER A 699 -28.08 -3.61 2.19
N ASP A 700 -27.85 -3.23 3.44
CA ASP A 700 -28.32 -3.94 4.64
C ASP A 700 -29.77 -3.53 5.04
N GLY A 701 -30.43 -2.71 4.22
CA GLY A 701 -31.75 -2.14 4.43
C GLY A 701 -31.74 -0.78 5.13
N ASP A 702 -30.65 -0.39 5.79
CA ASP A 702 -30.52 0.90 6.48
C ASP A 702 -29.55 1.83 5.76
N LYS A 703 -28.43 1.29 5.27
CA LYS A 703 -27.42 2.03 4.52
C LYS A 703 -27.17 1.41 3.16
N LEU A 704 -26.63 2.23 2.26
CA LEU A 704 -26.15 1.82 0.95
C LEU A 704 -24.62 1.77 0.99
N TYR A 705 -24.07 0.70 0.44
CA TYR A 705 -22.64 0.41 0.39
C TYR A 705 -22.17 0.29 -1.05
#